data_AF-A0A927CJV1-F1
#
_entry.id   AF-A0A927CJV1-F1
#
_cell.length_a   1.000
_cell.length_b   1.000
_cell.length_c   1.000
_cell.angle_alpha   90.00
_cell.angle_beta   90.00
_cell.angle_gamma   90.00
#
_symmetry.space_group_name_H-M   'P 1'
#
loop_
_entity.id
_entity.type
_entity.pdbx_description
1 polymer ?
#
loop_
_entity_poly.entity_id
_entity_poly.type
_entity_poly.pdbx_seq_one_letter_code
_entity_poly.pdbx_strand_id
1 'polypeptide(L)'
;MNGMLTAADLPVLFEADAAVICGSFAGIACAVRLAARGKKVVVLEPRTYLGRELTATLRPWLTLPEGTRPELLPLPVRHILKGQGEAAEGRDVPLHPDSLKRGLEDLLAEHGIDLLYATLPIAVMRASGRAAGLVVANKSGRQAVRCPLVVDATETALSAALCGEDAQAYAGGSTALYRRTLEFTGVALDADTALEVPADIGVAGNRIALRQGYLGKEHRLAEFGFAADSGNRLASDRDREAEARRIGMRLAKHLMNEVPAFRKATFAAASHELLGPFPIDAGSEAERSGRFEPEELASSVPGVYVLGARLIRHGDASLLDPVQAAAAGERLADALLAKQTDTDVPDCETYEAVAGASGLSGGAEDWEIIVPALTGSDGTGRTVCVGAQPIPLLKHADVLVAGGGTSGACASITAAREGMDTLLLELNPGLGGTGTFGGVDSYWFGKRDGYAAQITEDVLAVQRDIRYKGHKWNLEAKMYALLRMANQAGVDPLFNAITFGAVKSGSRVIGAVAATRWGAYAATAHAVIDATGDGDVAAMAGAPFVYGSEKDHTVMWYSLAQFQTPVKLQNNFTSMVDVSNALDYTRAILAGRRRGSGCHDHGIYVATRESRHMIGDVVMRLTDQLLHRRWPDVVNVHFSNHDVKGVSGAEWVNVGLIPPNLEIEIPYRMLLPRGLEGILVVGKAISATHDALPAIRMQSDLENLGAVAALAAAQAVRSRIAPRSIDVKALQRRLVRERLIPEETLARELAPLLYADDELSRLVDSIESEEPLYEYSNMRMNEVYRAAMPFVEICSAGPRIVPYAERAMAEAVGVKRIRLAQALAMLGSSEGVPVLIDAIMAELTGDGLPVRTADIMYVQLPPDHGAMPDVAYLLYSLAQAADPRSVPVWERVAALLRPDEDDFKDTRQGIFYYVDAVCRGAERLGDRRAIAVLERLHAIPLFKDQQSLSGAQPDYFLERRSMLELAIGRALARCGSPAGYDILIRYLDDVRSLLAKNALLELQRLGGRSLGKDARQWRVWLEEAKPYESTYPLTMQLDIEPDSESLLRRIEPR
;
A
#
# COMPACT_ATOMS: atom_id res chain seq x y z
N MET A 1 17.86 -27.21 -8.58
CA MET A 1 18.69 -26.99 -7.38
C MET A 1 17.81 -26.30 -6.36
N ASN A 2 17.31 -27.05 -5.38
CA ASN A 2 16.44 -26.52 -4.33
C ASN A 2 17.17 -25.44 -3.52
N GLY A 3 16.48 -24.35 -3.17
CA GLY A 3 17.01 -23.32 -2.28
C GLY A 3 18.04 -22.36 -2.88
N MET A 4 18.16 -22.31 -4.22
CA MET A 4 19.03 -21.35 -4.90
C MET A 4 18.18 -20.35 -5.69
N LEU A 5 18.46 -19.06 -5.53
CA LEU A 5 18.15 -18.07 -6.54
C LEU A 5 19.08 -18.28 -7.73
N THR A 6 18.52 -18.40 -8.93
CA THR A 6 19.32 -18.53 -10.15
C THR A 6 20.04 -17.23 -10.48
N ALA A 7 21.11 -17.36 -11.27
CA ALA A 7 21.74 -16.21 -11.88
C ALA A 7 20.73 -15.46 -12.77
N ALA A 8 20.75 -14.14 -12.72
CA ALA A 8 19.80 -13.30 -13.45
C ALA A 8 20.35 -11.90 -13.70
N ASP A 9 19.89 -11.27 -14.77
CA ASP A 9 20.10 -9.84 -15.03
C ASP A 9 19.18 -9.02 -14.12
N LEU A 10 19.78 -8.28 -13.19
CA LEU A 10 19.07 -7.42 -12.27
C LEU A 10 19.08 -5.97 -12.75
N PRO A 11 17.94 -5.25 -12.68
CA PRO A 11 17.91 -3.82 -12.96
C PRO A 11 18.76 -3.05 -11.93
N VAL A 12 19.55 -2.09 -12.43
CA VAL A 12 20.37 -1.21 -11.60
C VAL A 12 19.55 0.02 -11.20
N LEU A 13 19.22 0.13 -9.92
CA LEU A 13 18.51 1.28 -9.36
C LEU A 13 19.42 2.52 -9.29
N PHE A 14 20.61 2.34 -8.74
CA PHE A 14 21.56 3.41 -8.48
C PHE A 14 22.98 2.98 -8.86
N GLU A 15 23.71 3.91 -9.46
CA GLU A 15 25.17 3.90 -9.55
C GLU A 15 25.69 5.01 -8.65
N ALA A 16 26.48 4.66 -7.64
CA ALA A 16 26.93 5.56 -6.58
C ALA A 16 28.38 5.26 -6.17
N ASP A 17 29.04 6.23 -5.54
CA ASP A 17 30.35 6.03 -4.92
C ASP A 17 30.25 5.24 -3.61
N ALA A 18 29.12 5.35 -2.91
CA ALA A 18 28.87 4.64 -1.66
C ALA A 18 27.38 4.31 -1.47
N ALA A 19 27.11 3.13 -0.94
CA ALA A 19 25.81 2.77 -0.39
C ALA A 19 25.89 2.70 1.14
N VAL A 20 24.98 3.40 1.82
CA VAL A 20 24.84 3.35 3.28
C VAL A 20 23.56 2.59 3.63
N ILE A 21 23.70 1.52 4.41
CA ILE A 21 22.59 0.68 4.85
C ILE A 21 22.15 1.16 6.24
N CYS A 22 20.85 1.40 6.39
CA CYS A 22 20.18 2.00 7.55
C CYS A 22 20.50 3.50 7.73
N GLY A 23 19.46 4.32 7.68
CA GLY A 23 19.48 5.73 8.02
C GLY A 23 19.43 5.97 9.53
N SER A 24 20.29 5.28 10.29
CA SER A 24 20.58 5.59 11.70
C SER A 24 21.34 6.91 11.80
N PHE A 25 21.51 7.48 13.00
CA PHE A 25 22.31 8.71 13.14
C PHE A 25 23.76 8.52 12.66
N ALA A 26 24.33 7.33 12.86
CA ALA A 26 25.65 6.98 12.32
C ALA A 26 25.64 6.90 10.79
N GLY A 27 24.64 6.24 10.19
CA GLY A 27 24.50 6.12 8.74
C GLY A 27 24.32 7.48 8.06
N ILE A 28 23.40 8.30 8.57
CA ILE A 28 23.13 9.65 8.04
C ILE A 28 24.37 10.52 8.15
N ALA A 29 25.06 10.53 9.30
CA ALA A 29 26.28 11.31 9.47
C ALA A 29 27.37 10.89 8.48
N CYS A 30 27.56 9.59 8.29
CA CYS A 30 28.52 9.06 7.32
C CYS A 30 28.14 9.49 5.88
N ALA A 31 26.88 9.30 5.49
CA ALA A 31 26.38 9.63 4.16
C ALA A 31 26.56 11.12 3.84
N VAL A 32 26.13 12.00 4.74
CA VAL A 32 26.24 13.46 4.60
C VAL A 32 27.71 13.89 4.52
N ARG A 33 28.59 13.31 5.33
CA ARG A 33 30.01 13.65 5.32
C ARG A 33 30.70 13.23 4.03
N LEU A 34 30.36 12.06 3.48
CA LEU A 34 30.82 11.61 2.16
C LEU A 34 30.31 12.52 1.04
N ALA A 35 29.00 12.82 1.03
CA ALA A 35 28.37 13.67 0.02
C ALA A 35 28.93 15.11 0.04
N ALA A 36 29.17 15.67 1.23
CA ALA A 36 29.82 16.98 1.39
C ALA A 36 31.25 17.06 0.80
N ARG A 37 31.87 15.91 0.50
CA ARG A 37 33.16 15.80 -0.21
C ARG A 37 33.02 15.37 -1.66
N GLY A 38 31.82 15.52 -2.24
CA GLY A 38 31.54 15.30 -3.66
C GLY A 38 31.28 13.84 -4.06
N LYS A 39 31.08 12.94 -3.09
CA LYS A 39 30.70 11.55 -3.36
C LYS A 39 29.20 11.45 -3.65
N LYS A 40 28.81 10.67 -4.66
CA LYS A 40 27.42 10.27 -4.87
C LYS A 40 27.06 9.14 -3.91
N VAL A 41 26.07 9.37 -3.05
CA VAL A 41 25.71 8.44 -1.99
C VAL A 41 24.24 8.07 -2.11
N VAL A 42 23.94 6.79 -1.87
CA VAL A 42 22.57 6.28 -1.67
C VAL A 42 22.41 5.74 -0.26
N VAL A 43 21.29 6.08 0.39
CA VAL A 43 20.88 5.54 1.69
C VAL A 43 19.74 4.55 1.47
N LEU A 44 19.95 3.31 1.91
CA LEU A 44 18.96 2.24 1.89
C LEU A 44 18.39 2.07 3.31
N GLU A 45 17.14 2.44 3.52
CA GLU A 45 16.48 2.34 4.82
C GLU A 45 15.46 1.19 4.81
N PRO A 46 15.63 0.15 5.64
CA PRO A 46 14.65 -0.93 5.78
C PRO A 46 13.26 -0.46 6.21
N ARG A 47 13.17 0.65 6.93
CA ARG A 47 11.92 1.24 7.44
C ARG A 47 11.35 2.25 6.45
N THR A 48 10.32 2.96 6.91
CA THR A 48 9.70 4.07 6.18
C THR A 48 10.07 5.44 6.77
N TYR A 49 11.06 5.50 7.67
CA TYR A 49 11.49 6.69 8.38
C TYR A 49 12.95 6.57 8.82
N LEU A 50 13.60 7.72 9.02
CA LEU A 50 15.02 7.84 9.41
C LEU A 50 15.20 8.03 10.92
N GLY A 51 16.43 7.89 11.41
CA GLY A 51 16.82 8.21 12.79
C GLY A 51 16.30 7.22 13.83
N ARG A 52 16.43 5.91 13.55
CA ARG A 52 15.90 4.78 14.33
C ARG A 52 15.97 4.97 15.85
N GLU A 53 17.11 5.42 16.36
CA GLU A 53 17.43 5.60 17.78
C GLU A 53 16.46 6.54 18.52
N LEU A 54 15.76 7.39 17.77
CA LEU A 54 14.76 8.33 18.27
C LEU A 54 13.37 8.03 17.72
N THR A 55 13.25 7.74 16.42
CA THR A 55 11.94 7.57 15.75
C THR A 55 11.36 6.18 15.98
N ALA A 56 12.08 5.11 15.64
CA ALA A 56 11.59 3.72 15.77
C ALA A 56 11.31 3.35 17.24
N THR A 57 12.16 3.86 18.14
CA THR A 57 12.08 3.57 19.56
C THR A 57 11.15 4.51 20.30
N LEU A 58 10.47 5.44 19.61
CA LEU A 58 9.58 6.46 20.21
C LEU A 58 10.29 7.21 21.35
N ARG A 59 11.50 7.69 21.08
CA ARG A 59 12.32 8.50 21.99
C ARG A 59 12.55 9.87 21.39
N PRO A 60 11.54 10.74 21.27
CA PRO A 60 11.68 12.05 20.65
C PRO A 60 12.35 13.04 21.62
N TRP A 61 13.54 12.72 22.13
CA TRP A 61 14.38 13.62 22.92
C TRP A 61 15.86 13.28 22.75
N LEU A 62 16.72 14.26 22.98
CA LEU A 62 18.17 14.11 23.03
C LEU A 62 18.66 14.36 24.45
N THR A 63 19.54 13.50 24.95
CA THR A 63 20.24 13.75 26.21
C THR A 63 21.61 14.36 25.90
N LEU A 64 21.80 15.63 26.25
CA LEU A 64 23.03 16.39 26.03
C LEU A 64 23.74 16.64 27.37
N PRO A 65 25.07 16.44 27.47
CA PRO A 65 25.84 16.85 28.65
C PRO A 65 25.68 18.34 28.97
N GLU A 66 25.75 18.72 30.25
CA GLU A 66 25.76 20.13 30.63
C GLU A 66 26.93 20.89 29.99
N GLY A 67 26.67 22.11 29.50
CA GLY A 67 27.68 22.93 28.81
C GLY A 67 28.03 22.46 27.39
N THR A 68 27.25 21.53 26.81
CA THR A 68 27.40 21.12 25.40
C THR A 68 27.31 22.34 24.49
N ARG A 69 28.34 22.54 23.68
CA ARG A 69 28.39 23.61 22.69
C ARG A 69 27.73 23.12 21.38
N PRO A 70 26.62 23.74 20.92
CA PRO A 70 25.90 23.27 19.74
C PRO A 70 26.76 23.14 18.48
N GLU A 71 27.80 23.97 18.33
CA GLU A 71 28.72 23.92 17.19
C GLU A 71 29.62 22.67 17.14
N LEU A 72 29.81 22.00 18.28
CA LEU A 72 30.61 20.78 18.40
C LEU A 72 29.78 19.49 18.22
N LEU A 73 28.46 19.60 18.14
CA LEU A 73 27.59 18.46 17.89
C LEU A 73 27.76 17.97 16.44
N PRO A 74 27.59 16.65 16.18
CA PRO A 74 27.56 16.12 14.82
C PRO A 74 26.48 16.78 13.96
N LEU A 75 26.72 16.86 12.66
CA LEU A 75 25.87 17.63 11.75
C LEU A 75 24.39 17.20 11.77
N PRO A 76 24.03 15.90 11.75
CA PRO A 76 22.62 15.51 11.81
C PRO A 76 21.92 15.97 13.09
N VAL A 77 22.61 15.87 14.23
CA VAL A 77 22.10 16.32 15.54
C VAL A 77 21.89 17.84 15.54
N ARG A 78 22.85 18.59 15.01
CA ARG A 78 22.74 20.05 14.87
C ARG A 78 21.59 20.46 13.97
N HIS A 79 21.42 19.76 12.86
CA HIS A 79 20.37 20.06 11.87
C HIS A 79 18.99 19.90 12.49
N ILE A 80 18.73 18.77 13.17
CA ILE A 80 17.43 18.55 13.80
C ILE A 80 17.17 19.53 14.95
N LEU A 81 18.18 19.90 15.75
CA LEU A 81 18.01 20.88 16.84
C LEU A 81 17.65 22.27 16.31
N LYS A 82 18.30 22.71 15.22
CA LYS A 82 17.94 23.97 14.55
C LYS A 82 16.49 23.98 14.08
N GLY A 83 15.99 22.84 13.62
CA GLY A 83 14.60 22.67 13.17
C GLY A 83 13.54 22.75 14.29
N GLN A 84 13.92 22.86 15.57
CA GLN A 84 13.00 22.86 16.72
C GLN A 84 12.72 24.26 17.32
N GLY A 85 13.44 25.32 16.93
CA GLY A 85 13.31 26.67 17.50
C GLY A 85 14.12 26.90 18.81
N GLU A 86 13.85 28.00 19.54
CA GLU A 86 14.63 28.45 20.73
C GLU A 86 14.49 27.57 22.00
N ALA A 87 13.77 26.44 21.96
CA ALA A 87 13.39 25.66 23.14
C ALA A 87 14.43 24.59 23.58
N ALA A 88 15.72 24.92 23.61
CA ALA A 88 16.79 23.97 23.95
C ALA A 88 17.54 24.34 25.24
N GLU A 89 16.82 24.50 26.36
CA GLU A 89 17.43 24.67 27.68
C GLU A 89 17.22 23.40 28.53
N GLY A 90 18.32 22.77 28.96
CA GLY A 90 18.30 21.58 29.84
C GLY A 90 19.12 20.40 29.32
N ARG A 91 19.27 19.38 30.17
CA ARG A 91 20.00 18.13 29.84
C ARG A 91 19.25 17.26 28.84
N ASP A 92 17.92 17.19 28.92
CA ASP A 92 17.08 16.43 28.01
C ASP A 92 16.26 17.39 27.14
N VAL A 93 16.54 17.39 25.83
CA VAL A 93 15.92 18.29 24.85
C VAL A 93 14.79 17.53 24.13
N PRO A 94 13.51 17.87 24.36
CA PRO A 94 12.40 17.23 23.65
C PRO A 94 12.39 17.66 22.18
N LEU A 95 11.97 16.75 21.31
CA LEU A 95 11.88 16.94 19.88
C LEU A 95 10.44 16.75 19.41
N HIS A 96 10.00 17.57 18.47
CA HIS A 96 8.76 17.34 17.75
C HIS A 96 8.95 16.18 16.73
N PRO A 97 8.19 15.07 16.82
CA PRO A 97 8.41 13.87 15.99
C PRO A 97 8.34 14.12 14.48
N ASP A 98 7.32 14.85 14.02
CA ASP A 98 7.20 15.22 12.60
C ASP A 98 8.41 16.04 12.10
N SER A 99 8.77 17.13 12.79
CA SER A 99 9.94 17.95 12.44
C SER A 99 11.25 17.17 12.47
N LEU A 100 11.40 16.19 13.39
CA LEU A 100 12.55 15.29 13.44
C LEU A 100 12.63 14.44 12.15
N LYS A 101 11.53 13.78 11.78
CA LYS A 101 11.49 12.93 10.57
C LYS A 101 11.76 13.74 9.30
N ARG A 102 11.08 14.89 9.14
CA ARG A 102 11.27 15.77 7.99
C ARG A 102 12.67 16.38 7.94
N GLY A 103 13.20 16.86 9.06
CA GLY A 103 14.54 17.44 9.11
C GLY A 103 15.65 16.46 8.71
N LEU A 104 15.52 15.17 9.05
CA LEU A 104 16.48 14.16 8.58
C LEU A 104 16.36 13.89 7.06
N GLU A 105 15.15 13.89 6.52
CA GLU A 105 14.93 13.75 5.07
C GLU A 105 15.46 14.98 4.30
N ASP A 106 15.15 16.17 4.80
CA ASP A 106 15.60 17.44 4.21
C ASP A 106 17.13 17.52 4.24
N LEU A 107 17.78 17.10 5.32
CA LEU A 107 19.25 17.02 5.39
C LEU A 107 19.85 16.13 4.29
N LEU A 108 19.27 14.96 4.01
CA LEU A 108 19.75 14.10 2.92
C LEU A 108 19.53 14.76 1.55
N ALA A 109 18.34 15.34 1.34
CA ALA A 109 17.99 16.01 0.09
C ALA A 109 18.88 17.25 -0.19
N GLU A 110 19.19 18.06 0.83
CA GLU A 110 20.09 19.21 0.76
C GLU A 110 21.51 18.84 0.31
N HIS A 111 21.94 17.60 0.55
CA HIS A 111 23.25 17.08 0.16
C HIS A 111 23.19 16.21 -1.12
N GLY A 112 22.05 16.16 -1.81
CA GLY A 112 21.87 15.39 -3.04
C GLY A 112 22.02 13.88 -2.84
N ILE A 113 21.67 13.38 -1.66
CA ILE A 113 21.74 11.95 -1.31
C ILE A 113 20.44 11.27 -1.74
N ASP A 114 20.57 10.19 -2.53
CA ASP A 114 19.44 9.37 -2.90
C ASP A 114 18.96 8.55 -1.69
N LEU A 115 17.65 8.47 -1.48
CA LEU A 115 17.03 7.71 -0.38
C LEU A 115 16.08 6.67 -0.96
N LEU A 116 16.14 5.45 -0.42
CA LEU A 116 15.19 4.39 -0.74
C LEU A 116 14.70 3.72 0.55
N TYR A 117 13.40 3.85 0.82
CA TYR A 117 12.72 3.22 1.97
C TYR A 117 12.30 1.77 1.67
N ALA A 118 11.91 1.04 2.71
CA ALA A 118 11.36 -0.31 2.66
C ALA A 118 12.21 -1.29 1.83
N THR A 119 13.54 -1.17 1.93
CA THR A 119 14.49 -1.93 1.12
C THR A 119 15.59 -2.55 1.98
N LEU A 120 15.83 -3.84 1.78
CA LEU A 120 16.82 -4.61 2.52
C LEU A 120 17.87 -5.21 1.57
N PRO A 121 19.18 -5.08 1.88
CA PRO A 121 20.21 -5.88 1.24
C PRO A 121 20.01 -7.37 1.50
N ILE A 122 20.12 -8.19 0.46
CA ILE A 122 20.06 -9.65 0.55
C ILE A 122 21.35 -10.34 0.12
N ALA A 123 22.27 -9.63 -0.54
CA ALA A 123 23.62 -10.08 -0.82
C ALA A 123 24.58 -8.91 -1.09
N VAL A 124 25.87 -9.15 -0.90
CA VAL A 124 26.94 -8.25 -1.33
C VAL A 124 27.44 -8.71 -2.70
N MET A 125 27.47 -7.79 -3.67
CA MET A 125 28.04 -8.06 -5.00
C MET A 125 29.57 -7.93 -4.93
N ARG A 126 30.29 -8.87 -5.54
CA ARG A 126 31.76 -8.84 -5.63
C ARG A 126 32.25 -8.91 -7.07
N ALA A 127 33.34 -8.21 -7.33
CA ALA A 127 34.13 -8.30 -8.54
C ALA A 127 35.61 -8.32 -8.15
N SER A 128 36.39 -9.28 -8.68
CA SER A 128 37.82 -9.44 -8.32
C SER A 128 38.07 -9.50 -6.80
N GLY A 129 37.16 -10.14 -6.05
CA GLY A 129 37.27 -10.33 -4.60
C GLY A 129 36.87 -9.15 -3.71
N ARG A 130 36.66 -7.95 -4.27
CA ARG A 130 36.23 -6.73 -3.56
C ARG A 130 34.74 -6.41 -3.79
N ALA A 131 34.17 -5.56 -2.94
CA ALA A 131 32.80 -5.08 -3.08
C ALA A 131 32.62 -4.33 -4.41
N ALA A 132 31.48 -4.60 -5.04
CA ALA A 132 31.02 -4.00 -6.28
C ALA A 132 29.58 -3.45 -6.18
N GLY A 133 28.93 -3.67 -5.04
CA GLY A 133 27.58 -3.21 -4.80
C GLY A 133 26.78 -4.12 -3.88
N LEU A 134 25.46 -3.94 -3.93
CA LEU A 134 24.49 -4.71 -3.16
C LEU A 134 23.40 -5.26 -4.09
N VAL A 135 22.97 -6.49 -3.81
CA VAL A 135 21.66 -6.96 -4.25
C VAL A 135 20.67 -6.60 -3.17
N VAL A 136 19.62 -5.88 -3.54
CA VAL A 136 18.55 -5.46 -2.64
C VAL A 136 17.24 -6.14 -2.99
N ALA A 137 16.38 -6.30 -1.98
CA ALA A 137 15.04 -6.81 -2.12
C ALA A 137 14.01 -5.90 -1.46
N ASN A 138 12.88 -5.76 -2.13
CA ASN A 138 11.70 -5.03 -1.69
C ASN A 138 10.48 -5.55 -2.51
N LYS A 139 9.34 -4.85 -2.46
CA LYS A 139 8.14 -5.23 -3.23
C LYS A 139 8.31 -5.17 -4.76
N SER A 140 9.36 -4.53 -5.27
CA SER A 140 9.73 -4.53 -6.69
C SER A 140 10.49 -5.80 -7.12
N GLY A 141 10.85 -6.68 -6.18
CA GLY A 141 11.63 -7.88 -6.41
C GLY A 141 13.11 -7.68 -6.09
N ARG A 142 13.99 -8.23 -6.93
CA ARG A 142 15.46 -8.12 -6.80
C ARG A 142 16.02 -7.03 -7.70
N GLN A 143 16.86 -6.18 -7.14
CA GLN A 143 17.48 -5.06 -7.85
C GLN A 143 18.95 -4.91 -7.41
N ALA A 144 19.75 -4.22 -8.21
CA ALA A 144 21.16 -3.96 -7.92
C ALA A 144 21.42 -2.48 -7.59
N VAL A 145 22.31 -2.25 -6.64
CA VAL A 145 22.93 -0.95 -6.35
C VAL A 145 24.42 -1.11 -6.60
N ARG A 146 24.97 -0.43 -7.60
CA ARG A 146 26.40 -0.49 -7.94
C ARG A 146 27.16 0.55 -7.14
N CYS A 147 28.13 0.11 -6.35
CA CYS A 147 29.04 0.99 -5.62
C CYS A 147 30.31 0.25 -5.15
N PRO A 148 31.47 0.92 -5.09
CA PRO A 148 32.72 0.31 -4.61
C PRO A 148 32.80 0.26 -3.07
N LEU A 149 31.99 1.09 -2.39
CA LEU A 149 31.97 1.24 -0.94
C LEU A 149 30.57 0.93 -0.38
N VAL A 150 30.52 0.06 0.62
CA VAL A 150 29.32 -0.26 1.40
C VAL A 150 29.59 0.09 2.86
N VAL A 151 28.73 0.91 3.44
CA VAL A 151 28.74 1.22 4.88
C VAL A 151 27.46 0.69 5.50
N ASP A 152 27.59 -0.22 6.46
CA ASP A 152 26.48 -0.80 7.19
C ASP A 152 26.36 -0.19 8.59
N ALA A 153 25.29 0.55 8.80
CA ALA A 153 24.93 1.17 10.07
C ALA A 153 23.69 0.51 10.71
N THR A 154 23.37 -0.73 10.35
CA THR A 154 22.31 -1.55 10.96
C THR A 154 22.69 -1.99 12.37
N GLU A 155 21.69 -2.09 13.24
CA GLU A 155 21.85 -2.62 14.60
C GLU A 155 22.13 -4.14 14.63
N THR A 156 21.87 -4.85 13.54
CA THR A 156 22.05 -6.30 13.41
C THR A 156 23.36 -6.69 12.73
N ALA A 157 24.18 -5.72 12.30
CA ALA A 157 25.40 -5.97 11.52
C ALA A 157 25.13 -6.83 10.27
N LEU A 158 24.04 -6.53 9.55
CA LEU A 158 23.49 -7.32 8.44
C LEU A 158 24.56 -7.72 7.40
N SER A 159 25.39 -6.78 6.98
CA SER A 159 26.40 -6.99 5.94
C SER A 159 27.53 -7.90 6.39
N ALA A 160 27.85 -7.93 7.69
CA ALA A 160 28.79 -8.92 8.22
C ALA A 160 28.24 -10.34 8.04
N ALA A 161 26.94 -10.55 8.36
CA ALA A 161 26.29 -11.83 8.11
C ALA A 161 26.22 -12.17 6.61
N LEU A 162 25.92 -11.18 5.75
CA LEU A 162 25.94 -11.38 4.29
C LEU A 162 27.33 -11.73 3.75
N CYS A 163 28.41 -11.23 4.37
CA CYS A 163 29.79 -11.59 4.04
C CYS A 163 30.22 -12.95 4.61
N GLY A 164 29.34 -13.67 5.33
CA GLY A 164 29.63 -14.97 5.91
C GLY A 164 30.36 -14.92 7.26
N GLU A 165 30.38 -13.76 7.91
CA GLU A 165 30.97 -13.61 9.24
C GLU A 165 29.96 -13.92 10.35
N ASP A 166 30.45 -14.36 11.51
CA ASP A 166 29.59 -14.50 12.67
C ASP A 166 29.16 -13.13 13.20
N ALA A 167 27.84 -12.95 13.24
CA ALA A 167 27.15 -11.82 13.84
C ALA A 167 25.95 -12.29 14.67
N GLN A 168 25.81 -13.59 14.96
CA GLN A 168 24.63 -14.13 15.66
C GLN A 168 24.75 -14.01 17.19
N ALA A 169 25.97 -14.12 17.72
CA ALA A 169 26.23 -14.02 19.14
C ALA A 169 26.49 -12.58 19.57
N TYR A 170 25.77 -12.12 20.59
CA TYR A 170 26.06 -10.85 21.24
C TYR A 170 27.16 -11.02 22.30
N ALA A 171 28.22 -10.23 22.20
CA ALA A 171 29.38 -10.34 23.09
C ALA A 171 29.12 -9.85 24.52
N GLY A 172 28.05 -9.09 24.75
CA GLY A 172 27.69 -8.58 26.08
C GLY A 172 26.98 -9.59 27.00
N GLY A 173 26.92 -10.87 26.60
CA GLY A 173 26.31 -11.97 27.38
C GLY A 173 25.14 -12.63 26.64
N SER A 174 24.65 -13.78 27.14
CA SER A 174 23.48 -14.50 26.58
C SER A 174 22.14 -13.82 26.86
N THR A 175 22.13 -12.87 27.79
CA THR A 175 21.01 -11.99 28.08
C THR A 175 21.47 -10.54 27.98
N ALA A 176 20.57 -9.67 27.54
CA ALA A 176 20.82 -8.23 27.44
C ALA A 176 19.61 -7.45 27.93
N LEU A 177 19.85 -6.22 28.37
CA LEU A 177 18.80 -5.27 28.68
C LEU A 177 18.31 -4.61 27.38
N TYR A 178 16.99 -4.52 27.23
CA TYR A 178 16.30 -3.80 26.16
C TYR A 178 15.37 -2.76 26.76
N ARG A 179 15.09 -1.70 26.01
CA ARG A 179 14.16 -0.64 26.43
C ARG A 179 13.03 -0.45 25.44
N ARG A 180 11.86 -0.11 25.96
CA ARG A 180 10.67 0.26 25.20
C ARG A 180 10.03 1.50 25.83
N THR A 181 9.43 2.33 24.99
CA THR A 181 8.75 3.57 25.39
C THR A 181 7.26 3.48 25.09
N LEU A 182 6.45 3.96 26.03
CA LEU A 182 5.00 4.12 25.90
C LEU A 182 4.67 5.61 25.95
N GLU A 183 3.74 6.07 25.13
CA GLU A 183 3.31 7.46 25.08
C GLU A 183 1.91 7.62 25.69
N PHE A 184 1.74 8.63 26.54
CA PHE A 184 0.49 8.94 27.22
C PHE A 184 0.18 10.44 27.15
N THR A 185 -1.10 10.77 27.03
CA THR A 185 -1.63 12.13 27.18
C THR A 185 -2.57 12.22 28.38
N GLY A 186 -2.67 13.37 29.03
CA GLY A 186 -3.57 13.58 30.18
C GLY A 186 -3.01 13.08 31.51
N VAL A 187 -1.67 13.05 31.64
CA VAL A 187 -0.97 12.63 32.88
C VAL A 187 -0.67 13.84 33.75
N ALA A 188 -1.16 13.85 34.99
CA ALA A 188 -0.99 14.96 35.93
C ALA A 188 0.29 14.81 36.76
N LEU A 189 1.45 15.15 36.17
CA LEU A 189 2.76 15.18 36.84
C LEU A 189 3.48 16.50 36.57
N ASP A 190 4.13 17.06 37.59
CA ASP A 190 4.77 18.37 37.49
C ASP A 190 6.22 18.35 36.97
N ALA A 191 6.91 17.21 37.08
CA ALA A 191 8.30 17.04 36.66
C ALA A 191 8.60 15.62 36.18
N ASP A 192 9.70 15.47 35.45
CA ASP A 192 10.29 14.17 35.11
C ASP A 192 10.66 13.42 36.40
N THR A 193 10.35 12.13 36.44
CA THR A 193 10.45 11.34 37.67
C THR A 193 10.61 9.86 37.33
N ALA A 194 11.39 9.14 38.14
CA ALA A 194 11.38 7.69 38.14
C ALA A 194 10.24 7.18 39.02
N LEU A 195 9.43 6.25 38.51
CA LEU A 195 8.38 5.60 39.30
C LEU A 195 8.75 4.15 39.57
N GLU A 196 8.53 3.72 40.81
CA GLU A 196 8.54 2.31 41.17
C GLU A 196 7.24 1.64 40.70
N VAL A 197 7.37 0.41 40.21
CA VAL A 197 6.26 -0.40 39.72
C VAL A 197 6.34 -1.81 40.31
N PRO A 198 5.22 -2.51 40.50
CA PRO A 198 5.20 -3.89 40.98
C PRO A 198 6.11 -4.84 40.19
N ALA A 199 6.80 -5.75 40.90
CA ALA A 199 7.77 -6.67 40.30
C ALA A 199 7.15 -7.66 39.30
N ASP A 200 5.88 -8.01 39.49
CA ASP A 200 5.13 -8.93 38.62
C ASP A 200 4.85 -8.36 37.23
N ILE A 201 5.02 -7.05 37.02
CA ILE A 201 4.93 -6.42 35.69
C ILE A 201 6.10 -6.85 34.79
N GLY A 202 7.25 -7.21 35.37
CA GLY A 202 8.43 -7.67 34.63
C GLY A 202 9.36 -6.56 34.13
N VAL A 203 9.28 -5.36 34.71
CA VAL A 203 10.21 -4.25 34.43
C VAL A 203 11.53 -4.46 35.18
N ALA A 204 12.66 -4.31 34.51
CA ALA A 204 13.98 -4.42 35.10
C ALA A 204 14.16 -3.38 36.23
N GLY A 205 14.61 -3.84 37.40
CA GLY A 205 14.79 -2.99 38.57
C GLY A 205 13.50 -2.41 39.14
N ASN A 206 12.33 -2.89 38.70
CA ASN A 206 11.01 -2.45 39.16
C ASN A 206 10.80 -0.93 39.03
N ARG A 207 11.47 -0.30 38.04
CA ARG A 207 11.49 1.16 37.88
C ARG A 207 11.33 1.55 36.42
N ILE A 208 10.52 2.58 36.19
CA ILE A 208 10.34 3.22 34.89
C ILE A 208 10.83 4.67 34.95
N ALA A 209 11.23 5.22 33.81
CA ALA A 209 11.52 6.64 33.66
C ALA A 209 10.35 7.34 32.97
N LEU A 210 9.79 8.38 33.61
CA LEU A 210 8.80 9.27 33.00
C LEU A 210 9.46 10.56 32.54
N ARG A 211 9.19 10.90 31.28
CA ARG A 211 9.73 12.09 30.62
C ARG A 211 8.62 12.93 30.04
N GLN A 212 8.80 14.24 30.08
CA GLN A 212 7.90 15.16 29.40
C GLN A 212 8.01 15.02 27.88
N GLY A 213 6.86 14.83 27.23
CA GLY A 213 6.75 14.96 25.79
C GLY A 213 6.63 16.44 25.37
N TYR A 214 6.76 16.72 24.07
CA TYR A 214 6.85 18.09 23.56
C TYR A 214 5.53 18.90 23.64
N LEU A 215 4.38 18.27 23.92
CA LEU A 215 3.05 18.92 23.99
C LEU A 215 2.72 19.52 25.37
N GLY A 216 3.72 19.64 26.24
CA GLY A 216 3.58 20.23 27.56
C GLY A 216 3.40 19.20 28.68
N LYS A 217 3.00 19.68 29.87
CA LYS A 217 3.08 18.93 31.13
C LYS A 217 2.17 17.70 31.23
N GLU A 218 1.12 17.63 30.42
CA GLU A 218 0.22 16.46 30.41
C GLU A 218 0.62 15.37 29.41
N HIS A 219 1.63 15.63 28.58
CA HIS A 219 2.19 14.66 27.65
C HIS A 219 3.41 13.99 28.29
N ARG A 220 3.36 12.66 28.43
CA ARG A 220 4.40 11.87 29.09
C ARG A 220 4.81 10.64 28.28
N LEU A 221 6.10 10.38 28.27
CA LEU A 221 6.74 9.20 27.69
C LEU A 221 7.27 8.35 28.84
N ALA A 222 6.84 7.09 28.90
CA ALA A 222 7.26 6.13 29.90
C ALA A 222 8.23 5.11 29.29
N GLU A 223 9.52 5.25 29.59
CA GLU A 223 10.56 4.32 29.17
C GLU A 223 10.77 3.26 30.26
N PHE A 224 10.76 1.99 29.88
CA PHE A 224 11.05 0.87 30.79
C PHE A 224 12.07 -0.08 30.17
N GLY A 225 12.90 -0.68 31.04
CA GLY A 225 13.85 -1.73 30.66
C GLY A 225 13.32 -3.12 30.98
N PHE A 226 13.76 -4.14 30.25
CA PHE A 226 13.56 -5.56 30.59
C PHE A 226 14.73 -6.40 30.06
N ALA A 227 15.05 -7.50 30.75
CA ALA A 227 16.10 -8.42 30.32
C ALA A 227 15.50 -9.51 29.45
N ALA A 228 16.16 -9.84 28.34
CA ALA A 228 15.75 -10.92 27.45
C ALA A 228 16.95 -11.55 26.73
N ASP A 229 16.72 -12.63 25.98
CA ASP A 229 17.73 -13.30 25.15
C ASP A 229 18.41 -12.30 24.21
N SER A 230 19.74 -12.29 24.20
CA SER A 230 20.53 -11.33 23.44
C SER A 230 20.84 -11.77 22.00
N GLY A 231 20.41 -12.98 21.61
CA GLY A 231 20.72 -13.56 20.31
C GLY A 231 20.32 -12.64 19.15
N ASN A 232 21.25 -12.43 18.21
CA ASN A 232 21.04 -11.63 17.02
C ASN A 232 20.51 -12.51 15.87
N ARG A 233 19.28 -12.99 16.03
CA ARG A 233 18.58 -13.88 15.09
C ARG A 233 17.07 -13.66 15.13
N LEU A 234 16.38 -14.07 14.07
CA LEU A 234 14.92 -13.89 13.89
C LEU A 234 14.08 -14.41 15.08
N ALA A 235 14.34 -15.64 15.53
CA ALA A 235 13.58 -16.26 16.61
C ALA A 235 13.69 -15.48 17.93
N SER A 236 14.91 -15.07 18.27
CA SER A 236 15.16 -14.25 19.46
C SER A 236 14.46 -12.89 19.38
N ASP A 237 14.44 -12.27 18.20
CA ASP A 237 13.75 -10.99 17.99
C ASP A 237 12.24 -11.10 18.16
N ARG A 238 11.64 -12.12 17.57
CA ARG A 238 10.21 -12.44 17.72
C ARG A 238 9.83 -12.56 19.20
N ASP A 239 10.57 -13.38 19.95
CA ASP A 239 10.25 -13.68 21.35
C ASP A 239 10.41 -12.42 22.23
N ARG A 240 11.46 -11.62 21.98
CA ARG A 240 11.67 -10.31 22.64
C ARG A 240 10.55 -9.32 22.38
N GLU A 241 10.13 -9.16 21.11
CA GLU A 241 9.08 -8.21 20.73
C GLU A 241 7.71 -8.60 21.31
N ALA A 242 7.43 -9.90 21.42
CA ALA A 242 6.24 -10.41 22.08
C ALA A 242 6.27 -10.17 23.60
N GLU A 243 7.40 -10.41 24.26
CA GLU A 243 7.62 -10.13 25.69
C GLU A 243 7.44 -8.63 25.98
N ALA A 244 8.09 -7.78 25.21
CA ALA A 244 8.07 -6.34 25.43
C ALA A 244 6.66 -5.75 25.35
N ARG A 245 5.82 -6.21 24.40
CA ARG A 245 4.42 -5.78 24.28
C ARG A 245 3.57 -6.25 25.46
N ARG A 246 3.82 -7.47 25.97
CA ARG A 246 3.13 -7.99 27.16
C ARG A 246 3.49 -7.18 28.42
N ILE A 247 4.78 -6.90 28.63
CA ILE A 247 5.22 -6.03 29.72
C ILE A 247 4.62 -4.63 29.56
N GLY A 248 4.69 -4.04 28.36
CA GLY A 248 4.15 -2.71 28.07
C GLY A 248 2.65 -2.61 28.35
N MET A 249 1.85 -3.61 27.96
CA MET A 249 0.42 -3.60 28.25
C MET A 249 0.11 -3.79 29.74
N ARG A 250 0.85 -4.65 30.46
CA ARG A 250 0.74 -4.77 31.93
C ARG A 250 1.09 -3.46 32.62
N LEU A 251 2.14 -2.79 32.16
CA LEU A 251 2.57 -1.49 32.67
C LEU A 251 1.49 -0.43 32.43
N ALA A 252 0.98 -0.30 31.21
CA ALA A 252 -0.10 0.64 30.89
C ALA A 252 -1.34 0.40 31.75
N LYS A 253 -1.74 -0.87 31.92
CA LYS A 253 -2.83 -1.28 32.82
C LYS A 253 -2.56 -0.81 34.25
N HIS A 254 -1.39 -1.12 34.82
CA HIS A 254 -1.06 -0.71 36.19
C HIS A 254 -1.09 0.82 36.35
N LEU A 255 -0.40 1.55 35.47
CA LEU A 255 -0.34 3.02 35.50
C LEU A 255 -1.76 3.61 35.48
N MET A 256 -2.59 3.22 34.53
CA MET A 256 -3.93 3.81 34.33
C MET A 256 -4.96 3.39 35.40
N ASN A 257 -4.75 2.27 36.08
CA ASN A 257 -5.67 1.78 37.12
C ASN A 257 -5.29 2.22 38.52
N GLU A 258 -3.99 2.25 38.84
CA GLU A 258 -3.48 2.32 40.21
C GLU A 258 -2.69 3.60 40.51
N VAL A 259 -2.06 4.22 39.51
CA VAL A 259 -1.25 5.44 39.72
C VAL A 259 -2.14 6.68 39.60
N PRO A 260 -2.32 7.50 40.68
CA PRO A 260 -3.26 8.62 40.68
C PRO A 260 -3.04 9.64 39.55
N ALA A 261 -1.78 9.90 39.19
CA ALA A 261 -1.43 10.84 38.13
C ALA A 261 -1.92 10.41 36.73
N PHE A 262 -2.15 9.12 36.51
CA PHE A 262 -2.60 8.55 35.23
C PHE A 262 -4.11 8.34 35.17
N ARG A 263 -4.89 8.77 36.18
CA ARG A 263 -6.35 8.56 36.25
C ARG A 263 -7.12 9.15 35.05
N LYS A 264 -6.58 10.21 34.43
CA LYS A 264 -7.13 10.86 33.23
C LYS A 264 -6.33 10.54 31.96
N ALA A 265 -5.30 9.69 32.07
CA ALA A 265 -4.41 9.41 30.96
C ALA A 265 -5.13 8.64 29.84
N THR A 266 -4.60 8.78 28.64
CA THR A 266 -4.90 7.92 27.48
C THR A 266 -3.58 7.34 26.98
N PHE A 267 -3.53 6.02 26.82
CA PHE A 267 -2.39 5.34 26.19
C PHE A 267 -2.47 5.56 24.68
N ALA A 268 -1.51 6.30 24.12
CA ALA A 268 -1.56 6.79 22.75
C ALA A 268 -0.86 5.84 21.78
N ALA A 269 0.42 5.54 22.03
CA ALA A 269 1.27 4.75 21.16
C ALA A 269 2.39 4.07 21.95
N ALA A 270 3.05 3.10 21.33
CA ALA A 270 4.28 2.51 21.85
C ALA A 270 5.36 2.43 20.76
N SER A 271 6.62 2.29 21.17
CA SER A 271 7.76 2.10 20.26
C SER A 271 7.48 1.01 19.21
N HIS A 272 7.86 1.28 17.97
CA HIS A 272 7.79 0.28 16.89
C HIS A 272 8.89 -0.77 17.01
N GLU A 273 10.04 -0.39 17.59
CA GLU A 273 11.18 -1.26 17.85
C GLU A 273 11.76 -1.06 19.25
N LEU A 274 12.50 -2.06 19.72
CA LEU A 274 13.26 -2.01 20.96
C LEU A 274 14.58 -1.24 20.80
N LEU A 275 14.96 -0.47 21.82
CA LEU A 275 16.30 0.06 21.97
C LEU A 275 17.17 -0.95 22.74
N GLY A 276 18.30 -1.36 22.17
CA GLY A 276 19.20 -2.36 22.74
C GLY A 276 19.91 -3.13 21.62
N PRO A 277 20.69 -4.17 21.96
CA PRO A 277 20.98 -4.68 23.31
C PRO A 277 21.90 -3.78 24.15
N PHE A 278 21.69 -3.76 25.48
CA PHE A 278 22.61 -3.20 26.47
C PHE A 278 23.20 -4.30 27.36
N PRO A 279 24.51 -4.29 27.71
CA PRO A 279 25.09 -5.26 28.65
C PRO A 279 24.46 -5.15 30.05
N ILE A 280 24.25 -6.28 30.75
CA ILE A 280 23.66 -6.32 32.10
C ILE A 280 24.72 -6.12 33.21
N ASP A 281 25.87 -6.82 33.11
CA ASP A 281 26.93 -6.84 34.13
C ASP A 281 28.16 -5.99 33.75
N ALA A 282 27.95 -4.81 33.17
CA ALA A 282 29.06 -3.88 32.99
C ALA A 282 29.36 -3.20 34.33
N GLY A 283 30.36 -3.71 35.06
CA GLY A 283 30.93 -2.98 36.20
C GLY A 283 31.28 -1.54 35.78
N SER A 284 30.84 -0.57 36.60
CA SER A 284 31.04 0.89 36.49
C SER A 284 31.00 1.49 35.08
N GLU A 285 29.96 2.31 34.84
CA GLU A 285 29.87 3.24 33.72
C GLU A 285 31.19 3.99 33.43
N ALA A 286 31.43 4.20 32.13
CA ALA A 286 32.51 4.94 31.47
C ALA A 286 33.63 4.07 30.86
N GLU A 287 33.86 4.28 29.55
CA GLU A 287 35.11 3.93 28.82
C GLU A 287 35.31 2.49 28.30
N ARG A 288 34.37 1.97 27.50
CA ARG A 288 34.83 1.44 26.19
C ARG A 288 34.73 2.62 25.23
N SER A 289 35.83 3.35 25.06
CA SER A 289 35.85 4.58 24.27
C SER A 289 35.14 4.36 22.93
N GLY A 290 34.24 5.26 22.52
CA GLY A 290 33.70 5.28 21.14
C GLY A 290 34.80 5.52 20.07
N ARG A 291 36.08 5.55 20.48
CA ARG A 291 37.23 5.52 19.60
C ARG A 291 37.44 4.10 19.11
N PHE A 292 37.60 3.99 17.80
CA PHE A 292 37.88 2.76 17.09
C PHE A 292 38.75 3.14 15.91
N GLU A 293 39.62 2.23 15.52
CA GLU A 293 40.30 2.35 14.24
C GLU A 293 39.35 1.88 13.12
N PRO A 294 39.19 2.63 12.02
CA PRO A 294 38.31 2.28 10.90
C PRO A 294 38.52 0.87 10.34
N GLU A 295 39.74 0.33 10.45
CA GLU A 295 40.10 -1.05 10.09
C GLU A 295 39.34 -2.09 10.90
N GLU A 296 38.96 -1.79 12.15
CA GLU A 296 38.16 -2.69 13.00
C GLU A 296 36.74 -2.91 12.46
N LEU A 297 36.27 -1.99 11.61
CA LEU A 297 34.94 -2.07 10.99
C LEU A 297 34.97 -2.75 9.64
N ALA A 298 36.15 -3.01 9.06
CA ALA A 298 36.24 -3.65 7.76
C ALA A 298 35.74 -5.10 7.84
N SER A 299 34.93 -5.49 6.87
CA SER A 299 34.51 -6.89 6.71
C SER A 299 35.59 -7.70 5.96
N SER A 300 35.40 -9.01 5.93
CA SER A 300 36.13 -9.97 5.12
C SER A 300 36.06 -9.69 3.61
N VAL A 301 35.11 -8.87 3.15
CA VAL A 301 35.01 -8.37 1.77
C VAL A 301 35.54 -6.94 1.71
N PRO A 302 36.69 -6.69 1.04
CA PRO A 302 37.25 -5.35 0.91
C PRO A 302 36.24 -4.36 0.30
N GLY A 303 36.08 -3.19 0.93
CA GLY A 303 35.10 -2.17 0.55
C GLY A 303 33.79 -2.22 1.34
N VAL A 304 33.61 -3.18 2.26
CA VAL A 304 32.47 -3.24 3.19
C VAL A 304 32.92 -2.85 4.60
N TYR A 305 32.23 -1.91 5.22
CA TYR A 305 32.48 -1.45 6.59
C TYR A 305 31.22 -1.54 7.44
N VAL A 306 31.29 -2.17 8.61
CA VAL A 306 30.11 -2.53 9.43
C VAL A 306 30.19 -1.89 10.81
N LEU A 307 29.57 -0.71 10.97
CA LEU A 307 29.50 0.01 12.25
C LEU A 307 28.78 -0.83 13.33
N GLY A 308 27.66 -1.46 12.96
CA GLY A 308 26.87 -2.30 13.85
C GLY A 308 27.63 -3.47 14.46
N ALA A 309 28.73 -3.92 13.83
CA ALA A 309 29.55 -5.00 14.35
C ALA A 309 30.15 -4.65 15.72
N ARG A 310 30.37 -3.37 16.04
CA ARG A 310 30.82 -2.96 17.38
C ARG A 310 29.77 -3.20 18.46
N LEU A 311 28.51 -2.91 18.15
CA LEU A 311 27.41 -3.21 19.06
C LEU A 311 27.37 -4.72 19.33
N ILE A 312 27.38 -5.54 18.27
CA ILE A 312 27.23 -7.00 18.41
C ILE A 312 28.48 -7.67 19.01
N ARG A 313 29.68 -7.40 18.48
CA ARG A 313 30.93 -8.10 18.83
C ARG A 313 31.66 -7.53 20.05
N HIS A 314 31.35 -6.30 20.44
CA HIS A 314 32.03 -5.62 21.55
C HIS A 314 31.07 -5.07 22.61
N GLY A 315 29.75 -5.21 22.44
CA GLY A 315 28.77 -4.66 23.38
C GLY A 315 28.83 -3.14 23.47
N ASP A 316 29.28 -2.47 22.40
CA ASP A 316 29.45 -1.01 22.36
C ASP A 316 28.10 -0.31 22.21
N ALA A 317 27.42 -0.13 23.35
CA ALA A 317 26.13 0.54 23.41
C ALA A 317 26.20 2.04 23.08
N SER A 318 27.38 2.62 22.85
CA SER A 318 27.49 4.04 22.45
C SER A 318 26.86 4.29 21.09
N LEU A 319 26.77 3.29 20.21
CA LEU A 319 26.06 3.37 18.92
C LEU A 319 24.54 3.43 19.06
N LEU A 320 23.98 3.21 20.26
CA LEU A 320 22.56 3.39 20.54
C LEU A 320 22.22 4.82 21.01
N ASP A 321 23.24 5.64 21.27
CA ASP A 321 23.09 7.06 21.55
C ASP A 321 23.25 7.86 20.24
N PRO A 322 22.27 8.68 19.84
CA PRO A 322 22.28 9.36 18.53
C PRO A 322 23.45 10.34 18.36
N VAL A 323 23.96 10.95 19.45
CA VAL A 323 25.09 11.89 19.38
C VAL A 323 26.38 11.12 19.15
N GLN A 324 26.62 10.06 19.94
CA GLN A 324 27.80 9.21 19.80
C GLN A 324 27.79 8.43 18.48
N ALA A 325 26.62 7.93 18.06
CA ALA A 325 26.41 7.26 16.78
C ALA A 325 26.74 8.19 15.60
N ALA A 326 26.21 9.41 15.58
CA ALA A 326 26.53 10.37 14.53
C ALA A 326 28.03 10.71 14.51
N ALA A 327 28.66 10.90 15.68
CA ALA A 327 30.09 11.15 15.76
C ALA A 327 30.93 9.96 15.24
N ALA A 328 30.49 8.73 15.48
CA ALA A 328 31.11 7.52 14.92
C ALA A 328 30.99 7.49 13.38
N GLY A 329 29.83 7.84 12.85
CA GLY A 329 29.59 7.95 11.41
C GLY A 329 30.49 8.98 10.72
N GLU A 330 30.65 10.18 11.31
CA GLU A 330 31.56 11.20 10.79
C GLU A 330 33.02 10.74 10.81
N ARG A 331 33.47 10.12 11.91
CA ARG A 331 34.84 9.58 12.02
C ARG A 331 35.13 8.52 10.96
N LEU A 332 34.19 7.59 10.74
CA LEU A 332 34.34 6.59 9.70
C LEU A 332 34.44 7.24 8.31
N ALA A 333 33.54 8.18 7.99
CA ALA A 333 33.58 8.86 6.70
C ALA A 333 34.91 9.60 6.47
N ASP A 334 35.38 10.37 7.46
CA ASP A 334 36.65 11.10 7.37
C ASP A 334 37.84 10.15 7.14
N ALA A 335 37.84 8.98 7.78
CA ALA A 335 38.85 7.96 7.55
C ALA A 335 38.78 7.30 6.16
N LEU A 336 37.58 7.00 5.68
CA LEU A 336 37.38 6.43 4.33
C LEU A 336 37.84 7.42 3.24
N LEU A 337 37.56 8.71 3.43
CA LEU A 337 37.99 9.78 2.54
C LEU A 337 39.52 9.95 2.54
N ALA A 338 40.19 9.73 3.67
CA ALA A 338 41.64 9.81 3.78
C ALA A 338 42.37 8.68 3.03
N LYS A 339 41.75 7.50 2.88
CA LYS A 339 42.38 6.31 2.28
C LYS A 339 42.47 6.31 0.74
N GLN A 340 41.93 7.32 0.04
CA GLN A 340 41.74 7.31 -1.43
C GLN A 340 41.20 5.94 -1.91
N THR A 341 39.92 5.69 -1.63
CA THR A 341 39.26 4.49 -2.16
C THR A 341 39.11 4.59 -3.67
N ASP A 342 39.52 3.52 -4.35
CA ASP A 342 39.29 3.31 -5.77
C ASP A 342 37.78 3.38 -6.07
N THR A 343 37.40 4.32 -6.93
CA THR A 343 36.00 4.74 -7.15
C THR A 343 35.28 3.92 -8.20
N ASP A 344 36.01 3.16 -9.01
CA ASP A 344 35.42 2.48 -10.15
C ASP A 344 34.98 1.06 -9.78
N VAL A 345 33.71 0.75 -10.08
CA VAL A 345 33.19 -0.62 -10.04
C VAL A 345 33.44 -1.23 -11.42
N PRO A 346 34.35 -2.20 -11.57
CA PRO A 346 34.66 -2.78 -12.86
C PRO A 346 33.42 -3.46 -13.45
N ASP A 347 33.14 -3.21 -14.73
CA ASP A 347 32.15 -3.99 -15.47
C ASP A 347 32.66 -5.43 -15.60
N CYS A 348 31.89 -6.39 -15.10
CA CYS A 348 32.17 -7.81 -15.23
C CYS A 348 30.99 -8.55 -15.87
N GLU A 349 31.29 -9.68 -16.52
CA GLU A 349 30.26 -10.52 -17.15
C GLU A 349 29.25 -11.05 -16.13
N THR A 350 29.68 -11.39 -14.91
CA THR A 350 28.80 -11.83 -13.83
C THR A 350 29.40 -11.45 -12.48
N TYR A 351 28.65 -10.72 -11.66
CA TYR A 351 29.05 -10.41 -10.29
C TYR A 351 28.78 -11.61 -9.39
N GLU A 352 29.73 -11.94 -8.50
CA GLU A 352 29.51 -12.91 -7.43
C GLU A 352 28.56 -12.31 -6.38
N ALA A 353 27.62 -13.10 -5.87
CA ALA A 353 26.73 -12.72 -4.78
C ALA A 353 27.10 -13.49 -3.51
N VAL A 354 27.52 -12.80 -2.46
CA VAL A 354 27.76 -13.42 -1.15
C VAL A 354 26.53 -13.24 -0.27
N ALA A 355 26.03 -14.35 0.25
CA ALA A 355 24.95 -14.41 1.23
C ALA A 355 25.32 -15.45 2.31
N GLY A 356 25.21 -15.08 3.58
CA GLY A 356 25.48 -15.98 4.70
C GLY A 356 24.58 -17.22 4.66
N ALA A 357 25.16 -18.39 4.88
CA ALA A 357 24.46 -19.67 4.79
C ALA A 357 24.29 -20.33 6.16
N SER A 358 23.08 -20.28 6.70
CA SER A 358 22.63 -21.23 7.73
C SER A 358 21.12 -21.42 7.61
N GLY A 359 20.66 -22.65 7.34
CA GLY A 359 19.26 -22.98 7.12
C GLY A 359 19.05 -24.49 7.08
N LEU A 360 17.80 -24.94 7.06
CA LEU A 360 17.47 -26.36 6.96
C LEU A 360 17.91 -26.93 5.61
N SER A 361 18.36 -28.19 5.58
CA SER A 361 18.58 -28.92 4.32
C SER A 361 17.25 -29.10 3.59
N GLY A 362 17.17 -28.70 2.33
CA GLY A 362 15.95 -28.86 1.52
C GLY A 362 15.50 -30.32 1.44
N GLY A 363 14.18 -30.55 1.52
CA GLY A 363 13.57 -31.85 1.31
C GLY A 363 13.74 -32.40 -0.13
N ALA A 364 13.26 -33.61 -0.36
CA ALA A 364 13.46 -34.39 -1.60
C ALA A 364 12.63 -33.92 -2.82
N GLU A 365 11.70 -32.98 -2.67
CA GLU A 365 10.88 -32.46 -3.78
C GLU A 365 11.63 -31.38 -4.57
N ASP A 366 11.60 -31.42 -5.90
CA ASP A 366 12.17 -30.36 -6.74
C ASP A 366 11.29 -29.10 -6.69
N TRP A 367 11.85 -28.00 -6.18
CA TRP A 367 11.19 -26.70 -6.14
C TRP A 367 12.13 -25.57 -6.55
N GLU A 368 11.54 -24.49 -7.05
CA GLU A 368 12.23 -23.32 -7.54
C GLU A 368 11.77 -22.05 -6.80
N ILE A 369 12.67 -21.07 -6.74
CA ILE A 369 12.37 -19.73 -6.25
C ILE A 369 12.17 -18.83 -7.46
N ILE A 370 11.00 -18.19 -7.56
CA ILE A 370 10.69 -17.23 -8.60
C ILE A 370 10.65 -15.83 -7.99
N VAL A 371 11.45 -14.94 -8.57
CA VAL A 371 11.46 -13.50 -8.26
C VAL A 371 11.34 -12.74 -9.59
N PRO A 372 10.13 -12.38 -10.01
CA PRO A 372 9.96 -11.59 -11.23
C PRO A 372 10.29 -10.12 -10.97
N ALA A 373 10.77 -9.42 -11.99
CA ALA A 373 10.87 -7.97 -11.97
C ALA A 373 9.47 -7.36 -12.23
N LEU A 374 8.70 -7.13 -11.17
CA LEU A 374 7.28 -6.74 -11.28
C LEU A 374 7.06 -5.31 -11.81
N THR A 375 8.09 -4.46 -11.81
CA THR A 375 7.98 -3.05 -12.22
C THR A 375 8.82 -2.64 -13.43
N GLY A 376 9.49 -3.58 -14.11
CA GLY A 376 10.33 -3.24 -15.27
C GLY A 376 11.51 -2.31 -14.91
N SER A 377 12.13 -1.70 -15.91
CA SER A 377 13.42 -0.98 -15.89
C SER A 377 13.42 0.37 -15.14
N ASP A 378 12.65 0.53 -14.07
CA ASP A 378 12.71 1.72 -13.22
C ASP A 378 14.11 1.80 -12.56
N GLY A 379 14.80 2.94 -12.70
CA GLY A 379 16.21 3.11 -12.30
C GLY A 379 17.05 3.71 -13.42
N THR A 380 18.26 3.18 -13.63
CA THR A 380 19.22 3.71 -14.63
C THR A 380 18.95 3.22 -16.07
N GLY A 381 17.98 2.31 -16.26
CA GLY A 381 17.79 1.60 -17.54
C GLY A 381 18.84 0.54 -17.84
N ARG A 382 19.88 0.38 -17.00
CA ARG A 382 20.92 -0.66 -17.11
C ARG A 382 20.55 -1.90 -16.31
N THR A 383 21.03 -3.06 -16.74
CA THR A 383 20.99 -4.31 -15.99
C THR A 383 22.41 -4.82 -15.73
N VAL A 384 22.58 -5.65 -14.71
CA VAL A 384 23.82 -6.38 -14.42
C VAL A 384 23.53 -7.84 -14.12
N CYS A 385 24.34 -8.75 -14.65
CA CYS A 385 24.20 -10.16 -14.35
C CYS A 385 24.78 -10.45 -12.96
N VAL A 386 23.96 -11.03 -12.08
CA VAL A 386 24.37 -11.46 -10.74
C VAL A 386 24.26 -12.97 -10.65
N GLY A 387 25.31 -13.61 -10.12
CA GLY A 387 25.40 -15.05 -9.97
C GLY A 387 24.33 -15.65 -9.05
N ALA A 388 24.25 -16.98 -9.06
CA ALA A 388 23.32 -17.71 -8.21
C ALA A 388 23.61 -17.49 -6.72
N GLN A 389 22.56 -17.43 -5.91
CA GLN A 389 22.64 -17.11 -4.48
C GLN A 389 21.86 -18.14 -3.65
N PRO A 390 22.45 -18.73 -2.59
CA PRO A 390 21.71 -19.59 -1.68
C PRO A 390 20.70 -18.79 -0.85
N ILE A 391 19.50 -19.36 -0.70
CA ILE A 391 18.47 -18.85 0.20
C ILE A 391 18.19 -19.91 1.26
N PRO A 392 18.51 -19.66 2.54
CA PRO A 392 18.24 -20.61 3.61
C PRO A 392 16.75 -20.87 3.77
N LEU A 393 16.39 -22.14 3.90
CA LEU A 393 15.05 -22.55 4.27
C LEU A 393 14.85 -22.37 5.79
N LEU A 394 13.89 -21.52 6.15
CA LEU A 394 13.52 -21.24 7.53
C LEU A 394 12.66 -22.35 8.15
N LYS A 395 11.60 -22.75 7.44
CA LYS A 395 10.58 -23.68 7.96
C LYS A 395 9.76 -24.35 6.84
N HIS A 396 9.33 -25.58 7.10
CA HIS A 396 8.20 -26.24 6.45
C HIS A 396 6.99 -26.15 7.39
N ALA A 397 5.89 -25.53 6.96
CA ALA A 397 4.67 -25.36 7.73
C ALA A 397 3.49 -26.10 7.08
N ASP A 398 2.37 -26.25 7.78
CA ASP A 398 1.12 -26.71 7.16
C ASP A 398 0.50 -25.58 6.33
N VAL A 399 0.46 -24.38 6.94
CA VAL A 399 -0.09 -23.16 6.33
C VAL A 399 0.93 -22.02 6.46
N LEU A 400 1.23 -21.39 5.33
CA LEU A 400 1.98 -20.13 5.28
C LEU A 400 1.01 -18.99 4.99
N VAL A 401 0.97 -17.98 5.86
CA VAL A 401 0.25 -16.72 5.61
C VAL A 401 1.27 -15.64 5.31
N ALA A 402 1.17 -15.00 4.15
CA ALA A 402 1.97 -13.82 3.80
C ALA A 402 1.10 -12.57 3.99
N GLY A 403 1.50 -11.66 4.87
CA GLY A 403 0.73 -10.52 5.33
C GLY A 403 -0.07 -10.82 6.60
N GLY A 404 0.15 -10.03 7.65
CA GLY A 404 -0.49 -10.01 8.96
C GLY A 404 -1.37 -8.77 9.17
N GLY A 405 -1.84 -8.16 8.08
CA GLY A 405 -2.84 -7.11 8.08
C GLY A 405 -4.23 -7.61 8.50
N THR A 406 -5.28 -6.91 8.06
CA THR A 406 -6.68 -7.18 8.44
C THR A 406 -7.12 -8.64 8.20
N SER A 407 -7.00 -9.16 6.97
CA SER A 407 -7.31 -10.56 6.68
C SER A 407 -6.26 -11.53 7.24
N GLY A 408 -5.00 -11.15 7.11
CA GLY A 408 -3.85 -11.98 7.43
C GLY A 408 -3.76 -12.42 8.88
N ALA A 409 -3.94 -11.48 9.82
CA ALA A 409 -3.94 -11.79 11.25
C ALA A 409 -5.05 -12.78 11.60
N CYS A 410 -6.26 -12.57 11.06
CA CYS A 410 -7.39 -13.47 11.30
C CYS A 410 -7.16 -14.86 10.66
N ALA A 411 -6.60 -14.89 9.45
CA ALA A 411 -6.27 -16.13 8.75
C ALA A 411 -5.25 -16.97 9.53
N SER A 412 -4.15 -16.36 9.99
CA SER A 412 -3.12 -17.08 10.75
C SER A 412 -3.65 -17.60 12.09
N ILE A 413 -4.42 -16.78 12.81
CA ILE A 413 -5.02 -17.19 14.10
C ILE A 413 -6.00 -18.36 13.89
N THR A 414 -6.82 -18.28 12.84
CA THR A 414 -7.82 -19.31 12.55
C THR A 414 -7.18 -20.62 12.11
N ALA A 415 -6.16 -20.58 11.25
CA ALA A 415 -5.44 -21.77 10.82
C ALA A 415 -4.78 -22.50 12.00
N ALA A 416 -4.11 -21.76 12.88
CA ALA A 416 -3.49 -22.31 14.07
C ALA A 416 -4.53 -22.88 15.07
N ARG A 417 -5.69 -22.23 15.24
CA ARG A 417 -6.81 -22.77 16.05
C ARG A 417 -7.41 -24.04 15.46
N GLU A 418 -7.34 -24.23 14.15
CA GLU A 418 -7.70 -25.49 13.48
C GLU A 418 -6.58 -26.55 13.59
N GLY A 419 -5.52 -26.28 14.35
CA GLY A 419 -4.44 -27.21 14.64
C GLY A 419 -3.37 -27.30 13.55
N MET A 420 -3.31 -26.32 12.64
CA MET A 420 -2.29 -26.26 11.60
C MET A 420 -1.01 -25.62 12.13
N ASP A 421 0.15 -26.20 11.81
CA ASP A 421 1.42 -25.51 12.00
C ASP A 421 1.49 -24.28 11.09
N THR A 422 1.43 -23.08 11.68
CA THR A 422 1.15 -21.85 10.94
C THR A 422 2.30 -20.85 11.07
N LEU A 423 2.93 -20.52 9.94
CA LEU A 423 3.92 -19.45 9.82
C LEU A 423 3.26 -18.20 9.23
N LEU A 424 3.53 -17.03 9.81
CA LEU A 424 3.06 -15.74 9.33
C LEU A 424 4.24 -14.83 8.98
N LEU A 425 4.31 -14.33 7.75
CA LEU A 425 5.28 -13.31 7.33
C LEU A 425 4.59 -11.95 7.31
N GLU A 426 5.09 -10.95 8.04
CA GLU A 426 4.47 -9.62 8.11
C GLU A 426 5.50 -8.50 7.89
N LEU A 427 5.14 -7.56 7.02
CA LEU A 427 5.95 -6.40 6.65
C LEU A 427 6.15 -5.44 7.83
N ASN A 428 5.11 -5.20 8.63
CA ASN A 428 5.12 -4.25 9.73
C ASN A 428 5.65 -4.90 11.04
N PRO A 429 5.99 -4.09 12.06
CA PRO A 429 6.44 -4.59 13.36
C PRO A 429 5.29 -5.18 14.23
N GLY A 430 4.11 -5.45 13.67
CA GLY A 430 2.96 -5.96 14.41
C GLY A 430 1.76 -6.25 13.51
N LEU A 431 0.67 -6.72 14.11
CA LEU A 431 -0.52 -7.17 13.38
C LEU A 431 -1.58 -6.07 13.21
N GLY A 432 -2.48 -6.28 12.24
CA GLY A 432 -3.71 -5.48 12.05
C GLY A 432 -3.68 -4.48 10.88
N GLY A 433 -2.50 -4.21 10.31
CA GLY A 433 -2.33 -3.41 9.09
C GLY A 433 -3.03 -2.05 9.16
N THR A 434 -4.01 -1.83 8.29
CA THR A 434 -4.78 -0.57 8.22
C THR A 434 -5.46 -0.20 9.54
N GLY A 435 -5.93 -1.19 10.30
CA GLY A 435 -6.61 -1.00 11.58
C GLY A 435 -5.68 -0.70 12.77
N THR A 436 -4.36 -0.69 12.52
CA THR A 436 -3.31 -0.38 13.51
C THR A 436 -2.34 0.64 12.93
N PHE A 437 -1.33 0.20 12.17
CA PHE A 437 -0.30 1.09 11.60
C PHE A 437 -0.80 2.03 10.49
N GLY A 438 -1.92 1.68 9.82
CA GLY A 438 -2.60 2.60 8.90
C GLY A 438 -3.50 3.63 9.59
N GLY A 439 -3.60 3.60 10.92
CA GLY A 439 -4.26 4.61 11.73
C GLY A 439 -5.78 4.52 11.79
N VAL A 440 -6.44 3.60 11.08
CA VAL A 440 -7.90 3.51 11.09
C VAL A 440 -8.39 2.89 12.40
N ASP A 441 -9.24 3.63 13.10
CA ASP A 441 -9.66 3.40 14.49
C ASP A 441 -11.14 3.00 14.64
N SER A 442 -11.86 2.83 13.53
CA SER A 442 -13.26 2.37 13.52
C SER A 442 -13.63 1.64 12.23
N TYR A 443 -14.62 0.75 12.31
CA TYR A 443 -15.24 0.17 11.11
C TYR A 443 -16.13 1.23 10.46
N TRP A 444 -15.98 1.39 9.14
CA TRP A 444 -16.90 2.15 8.31
C TRP A 444 -18.18 1.30 8.09
N PHE A 445 -18.19 0.48 7.05
CA PHE A 445 -19.18 -0.57 6.80
C PHE A 445 -18.61 -1.96 7.16
N GLY A 446 -19.22 -3.02 6.62
CA GLY A 446 -18.85 -4.42 6.76
C GLY A 446 -19.70 -5.19 7.76
N LYS A 447 -19.79 -6.51 7.57
CA LYS A 447 -20.46 -7.44 8.48
C LYS A 447 -19.60 -7.63 9.72
N ARG A 448 -20.14 -7.30 10.89
CA ARG A 448 -19.44 -7.31 12.19
C ARG A 448 -19.75 -8.58 13.00
N ASP A 449 -20.07 -9.66 12.30
CA ASP A 449 -20.38 -10.98 12.85
C ASP A 449 -19.18 -11.92 12.74
N GLY A 450 -19.33 -13.16 13.20
CA GLY A 450 -18.31 -14.21 13.04
C GLY A 450 -16.99 -13.88 13.72
N TYR A 451 -15.90 -13.89 12.95
CA TYR A 451 -14.55 -13.67 13.47
C TYR A 451 -14.26 -12.19 13.73
N ALA A 452 -14.86 -11.28 12.96
CA ALA A 452 -14.78 -9.84 13.24
C ALA A 452 -15.38 -9.48 14.61
N ALA A 453 -16.48 -10.14 15.00
CA ALA A 453 -17.07 -9.99 16.34
C ALA A 453 -16.11 -10.45 17.45
N GLN A 454 -15.48 -11.62 17.26
CA GLN A 454 -14.52 -12.18 18.23
C GLN A 454 -13.30 -11.25 18.42
N ILE A 455 -12.74 -10.76 17.31
CA ILE A 455 -11.63 -9.78 17.36
C ILE A 455 -12.09 -8.53 18.11
N THR A 456 -13.27 -7.98 17.75
CA THR A 456 -13.82 -6.80 18.42
C THR A 456 -13.98 -7.01 19.92
N GLU A 457 -14.48 -8.18 20.35
CA GLU A 457 -14.62 -8.50 21.77
C GLU A 457 -13.26 -8.52 22.50
N ASP A 458 -12.24 -9.12 21.89
CA ASP A 458 -10.88 -9.17 22.43
C ASP A 458 -10.24 -7.77 22.50
N VAL A 459 -10.46 -6.92 21.49
CA VAL A 459 -10.02 -5.51 21.51
C VAL A 459 -10.70 -4.74 22.63
N LEU A 460 -12.01 -4.88 22.77
CA LEU A 460 -12.78 -4.22 23.83
C LEU A 460 -12.36 -4.73 25.23
N ALA A 461 -11.98 -6.00 25.37
CA ALA A 461 -11.45 -6.53 26.61
C ALA A 461 -10.13 -5.86 27.00
N VAL A 462 -9.19 -5.72 26.06
CA VAL A 462 -7.93 -5.02 26.31
C VAL A 462 -8.17 -3.53 26.63
N GLN A 463 -9.11 -2.88 25.93
CA GLN A 463 -9.49 -1.49 26.22
C GLN A 463 -10.07 -1.28 27.61
N ARG A 464 -10.91 -2.22 28.08
CA ARG A 464 -11.44 -2.18 29.45
C ARG A 464 -10.31 -2.29 30.47
N ASP A 465 -9.35 -3.18 30.22
CA ASP A 465 -8.19 -3.39 31.08
C ASP A 465 -7.35 -2.12 31.27
N ILE A 466 -7.19 -1.31 30.23
CA ILE A 466 -6.49 -0.03 30.29
C ILE A 466 -7.41 1.17 30.55
N ARG A 467 -8.68 0.97 30.91
CA ARG A 467 -9.68 2.05 31.12
C ARG A 467 -9.77 3.05 29.96
N TYR A 468 -9.60 2.59 28.72
CA TYR A 468 -9.73 3.46 27.54
C TYR A 468 -11.17 3.96 27.40
N LYS A 469 -11.35 5.28 27.23
CA LYS A 469 -12.67 5.95 27.26
C LYS A 469 -13.19 6.38 25.88
N GLY A 470 -12.41 6.17 24.83
CA GLY A 470 -12.81 6.56 23.47
C GLY A 470 -13.92 5.67 22.91
N HIS A 471 -14.76 6.24 22.05
CA HIS A 471 -15.82 5.51 21.33
C HIS A 471 -15.31 4.67 20.16
N LYS A 472 -14.08 4.92 19.74
CA LYS A 472 -13.35 4.20 18.71
C LYS A 472 -12.41 3.18 19.34
N TRP A 473 -11.75 2.31 18.56
CA TRP A 473 -10.74 1.44 19.16
C TRP A 473 -9.40 2.14 19.34
N ASN A 474 -8.68 1.73 20.38
CA ASN A 474 -7.29 2.11 20.60
C ASN A 474 -6.38 1.24 19.73
N LEU A 475 -5.46 1.85 18.98
CA LEU A 475 -4.60 1.15 18.02
C LEU A 475 -3.67 0.14 18.71
N GLU A 476 -3.06 0.50 19.84
CA GLU A 476 -2.21 -0.40 20.64
C GLU A 476 -3.01 -1.54 21.26
N ALA A 477 -4.24 -1.27 21.72
CA ALA A 477 -5.13 -2.31 22.22
C ALA A 477 -5.49 -3.33 21.13
N LYS A 478 -5.79 -2.86 19.90
CA LYS A 478 -6.09 -3.75 18.77
C LYS A 478 -4.87 -4.59 18.38
N MET A 479 -3.69 -3.97 18.27
CA MET A 479 -2.45 -4.67 17.96
C MET A 479 -2.12 -5.74 19.00
N TYR A 480 -2.24 -5.41 20.29
CA TYR A 480 -1.98 -6.34 21.39
C TYR A 480 -3.01 -7.47 21.46
N ALA A 481 -4.30 -7.18 21.23
CA ALA A 481 -5.33 -8.21 21.18
C ALA A 481 -5.01 -9.26 20.10
N LEU A 482 -4.69 -8.83 18.88
CA LEU A 482 -4.32 -9.72 17.79
C LEU A 482 -3.05 -10.53 18.10
N LEU A 483 -2.01 -9.89 18.63
CA LEU A 483 -0.78 -10.59 19.02
C LEU A 483 -1.03 -11.62 20.12
N ARG A 484 -1.84 -11.28 21.12
CA ARG A 484 -2.24 -12.21 22.19
C ARG A 484 -3.00 -13.41 21.63
N MET A 485 -3.97 -13.18 20.75
CA MET A 485 -4.72 -14.26 20.09
C MET A 485 -3.80 -15.16 19.26
N ALA A 486 -2.86 -14.58 18.50
CA ALA A 486 -1.90 -15.31 17.69
C ALA A 486 -0.97 -16.18 18.54
N ASN A 487 -0.40 -15.63 19.61
CA ASN A 487 0.44 -16.38 20.55
C ASN A 487 -0.32 -17.50 21.26
N GLN A 488 -1.57 -17.24 21.67
CA GLN A 488 -2.43 -18.25 22.30
C GLN A 488 -2.81 -19.38 21.34
N ALA A 489 -2.93 -19.09 20.05
CA ALA A 489 -3.22 -20.09 19.02
C ALA A 489 -1.97 -20.88 18.58
N GLY A 490 -0.76 -20.41 18.90
CA GLY A 490 0.49 -21.04 18.46
C GLY A 490 0.96 -20.62 17.06
N VAL A 491 0.61 -19.41 16.61
CA VAL A 491 1.14 -18.84 15.37
C VAL A 491 2.63 -18.51 15.55
N ASP A 492 3.45 -18.77 14.53
CA ASP A 492 4.82 -18.30 14.44
C ASP A 492 4.90 -17.02 13.57
N PRO A 493 4.83 -15.80 14.14
CA PRO A 493 4.96 -14.57 13.36
C PRO A 493 6.42 -14.19 13.10
N LEU A 494 6.68 -13.69 11.89
CA LEU A 494 7.92 -13.04 11.48
C LEU A 494 7.61 -11.60 11.07
N PHE A 495 7.87 -10.66 11.96
CA PHE A 495 7.67 -9.23 11.71
C PHE A 495 8.84 -8.61 10.95
N ASN A 496 8.60 -7.46 10.33
CA ASN A 496 9.60 -6.75 9.51
C ASN A 496 10.19 -7.64 8.40
N ALA A 497 9.35 -8.50 7.80
CA ALA A 497 9.71 -9.44 6.75
C ALA A 497 9.05 -9.02 5.43
N ILE A 498 9.88 -8.61 4.46
CA ILE A 498 9.41 -8.13 3.15
C ILE A 498 9.38 -9.30 2.18
N THR A 499 8.19 -9.78 1.82
CA THR A 499 8.04 -10.78 0.76
C THR A 499 8.51 -10.21 -0.58
N PHE A 500 9.42 -10.92 -1.25
CA PHE A 500 9.97 -10.51 -2.56
C PHE A 500 10.08 -11.66 -3.57
N GLY A 501 9.67 -12.87 -3.21
CA GLY A 501 9.62 -14.02 -4.13
C GLY A 501 8.60 -15.07 -3.73
N ALA A 502 8.29 -15.96 -4.66
CA ALA A 502 7.44 -17.13 -4.46
C ALA A 502 8.27 -18.43 -4.57
N VAL A 503 7.87 -19.47 -3.85
CA VAL A 503 8.44 -20.82 -3.97
C VAL A 503 7.43 -21.72 -4.67
N LYS A 504 7.84 -22.41 -5.74
CA LYS A 504 6.94 -23.21 -6.58
C LYS A 504 7.49 -24.60 -6.87
N SER A 505 6.56 -25.52 -7.12
CA SER A 505 6.79 -26.81 -7.76
C SER A 505 5.84 -26.91 -8.97
N GLY A 506 6.34 -26.61 -10.16
CA GLY A 506 5.50 -26.46 -11.36
C GLY A 506 4.51 -25.30 -11.22
N SER A 507 3.21 -25.55 -11.40
CA SER A 507 2.15 -24.55 -11.19
C SER A 507 1.73 -24.38 -9.72
N ARG A 508 2.17 -25.28 -8.83
CA ARG A 508 1.81 -25.24 -7.41
C ARG A 508 2.73 -24.27 -6.67
N VAL A 509 2.13 -23.26 -6.04
CA VAL A 509 2.82 -22.43 -5.06
C VAL A 509 2.89 -23.21 -3.75
N ILE A 510 4.10 -23.34 -3.24
CA ILE A 510 4.40 -24.07 -2.01
C ILE A 510 5.08 -23.18 -0.98
N GLY A 511 5.21 -21.87 -1.21
CA GLY A 511 5.90 -21.00 -0.26
C GLY A 511 6.20 -19.60 -0.76
N ALA A 512 6.97 -18.85 0.02
CA ALA A 512 7.42 -17.50 -0.29
C ALA A 512 8.85 -17.26 0.21
N VAL A 513 9.47 -16.19 -0.29
CA VAL A 513 10.79 -15.72 0.14
C VAL A 513 10.66 -14.31 0.69
N ALA A 514 11.26 -14.07 1.85
CA ALA A 514 11.21 -12.79 2.53
C ALA A 514 12.60 -12.25 2.88
N ALA A 515 12.79 -10.94 2.73
CA ALA A 515 13.97 -10.21 3.17
C ALA A 515 13.76 -9.74 4.60
N THR A 516 14.79 -9.90 5.43
CA THR A 516 14.76 -9.55 6.86
C THR A 516 16.04 -8.81 7.26
N ARG A 517 16.08 -8.28 8.49
CA ARG A 517 17.30 -7.69 9.09
C ARG A 517 18.45 -8.69 9.34
N TRP A 518 18.24 -9.97 9.02
CA TRP A 518 19.23 -11.06 9.12
C TRP A 518 19.44 -11.78 7.79
N GLY A 519 19.11 -11.14 6.66
CA GLY A 519 19.20 -11.71 5.32
C GLY A 519 17.86 -12.26 4.80
N ALA A 520 17.93 -12.92 3.64
CA ALA A 520 16.76 -13.49 2.99
C ALA A 520 16.52 -14.95 3.41
N TYR A 521 15.26 -15.33 3.57
CA TYR A 521 14.86 -16.69 3.94
C TYR A 521 13.68 -17.15 3.08
N ALA A 522 13.68 -18.44 2.74
CA ALA A 522 12.53 -19.12 2.14
C ALA A 522 11.72 -19.82 3.22
N ALA A 523 10.41 -19.90 3.03
CA ALA A 523 9.53 -20.76 3.81
C ALA A 523 8.59 -21.50 2.87
N THR A 524 8.25 -22.74 3.22
CA THR A 524 7.32 -23.56 2.43
C THR A 524 6.16 -24.06 3.27
N ALA A 525 5.05 -24.37 2.60
CA ALA A 525 3.84 -24.92 3.21
C ALA A 525 3.03 -25.76 2.21
N HIS A 526 2.13 -26.59 2.74
CA HIS A 526 1.17 -27.33 1.91
C HIS A 526 0.13 -26.40 1.27
N ALA A 527 -0.32 -25.38 2.02
CA ALA A 527 -1.21 -24.33 1.53
C ALA A 527 -0.65 -22.93 1.88
N VAL A 528 -0.71 -22.02 0.90
CA VAL A 528 -0.30 -20.61 1.06
C VAL A 528 -1.54 -19.72 1.04
N ILE A 529 -1.63 -18.78 1.98
CA ILE A 529 -2.62 -17.72 1.97
C ILE A 529 -1.87 -16.40 1.74
N ASP A 530 -2.07 -15.81 0.57
CA ASP A 530 -1.60 -14.47 0.25
C ASP A 530 -2.62 -13.45 0.77
N ALA A 531 -2.24 -12.85 1.90
CA ALA A 531 -2.95 -11.80 2.60
C ALA A 531 -2.11 -10.53 2.71
N THR A 532 -1.15 -10.30 1.79
CA THR A 532 -0.30 -9.09 1.82
C THR A 532 -1.10 -7.82 1.57
N GLY A 533 -2.34 -7.98 1.10
CA GLY A 533 -3.22 -6.91 0.68
C GLY A 533 -2.96 -6.45 -0.76
N ASP A 534 -1.85 -6.87 -1.36
CA ASP A 534 -1.43 -6.49 -2.72
C ASP A 534 -1.19 -7.71 -3.65
N GLY A 535 -1.45 -8.93 -3.15
CA GLY A 535 -1.32 -10.18 -3.91
C GLY A 535 0.13 -10.47 -4.32
N ASP A 536 1.10 -10.12 -3.46
CA ASP A 536 2.51 -10.14 -3.83
C ASP A 536 3.01 -11.55 -4.14
N VAL A 537 2.65 -12.57 -3.35
CA VAL A 537 3.08 -13.95 -3.58
C VAL A 537 2.46 -14.48 -4.87
N ALA A 538 1.17 -14.23 -5.09
CA ALA A 538 0.47 -14.68 -6.29
C ALA A 538 1.03 -14.02 -7.56
N ALA A 539 1.25 -12.70 -7.53
CA ALA A 539 1.87 -11.96 -8.63
C ALA A 539 3.31 -12.45 -8.90
N MET A 540 4.10 -12.67 -7.84
CA MET A 540 5.47 -13.20 -7.95
C MET A 540 5.50 -14.63 -8.51
N ALA A 541 4.47 -15.42 -8.22
CA ALA A 541 4.30 -16.76 -8.75
C ALA A 541 3.85 -16.80 -10.23
N GLY A 542 3.53 -15.64 -10.82
CA GLY A 542 3.13 -15.48 -12.20
C GLY A 542 1.61 -15.52 -12.45
N ALA A 543 0.77 -15.31 -11.42
CA ALA A 543 -0.66 -15.19 -11.64
C ALA A 543 -1.00 -13.89 -12.41
N PRO A 544 -1.95 -13.94 -13.36
CA PRO A 544 -2.42 -12.76 -14.05
C PRO A 544 -3.15 -11.80 -13.10
N PHE A 545 -2.96 -10.49 -13.30
CA PHE A 545 -3.61 -9.44 -12.51
C PHE A 545 -3.81 -8.16 -13.33
N VAL A 546 -4.72 -7.31 -12.86
CA VAL A 546 -4.86 -5.91 -13.28
C VAL A 546 -4.34 -5.02 -12.14
N TYR A 547 -3.71 -3.89 -12.43
CA TYR A 547 -3.26 -2.93 -11.41
C TYR A 547 -4.12 -1.67 -11.46
N GLY A 548 -4.97 -1.47 -10.46
CA GLY A 548 -5.98 -0.40 -10.45
C GLY A 548 -7.05 -0.60 -11.53
N SER A 549 -7.39 0.49 -12.20
CA SER A 549 -8.20 0.52 -13.42
C SER A 549 -7.47 -0.15 -14.60
N GLU A 550 -8.15 -1.10 -15.27
CA GLU A 550 -7.64 -1.75 -16.48
C GLU A 550 -7.38 -0.74 -17.61
N LYS A 551 -8.17 0.34 -17.67
CA LYS A 551 -8.06 1.34 -18.72
C LYS A 551 -6.78 2.16 -18.59
N ASP A 552 -6.44 2.61 -17.39
CA ASP A 552 -5.51 3.73 -17.25
C ASP A 552 -4.63 3.69 -15.99
N HIS A 553 -4.56 2.55 -15.30
CA HIS A 553 -3.75 2.37 -14.08
C HIS A 553 -4.07 3.33 -12.93
N THR A 554 -5.22 4.02 -12.98
CA THR A 554 -5.68 4.81 -11.84
C THR A 554 -6.02 3.90 -10.66
N VAL A 555 -5.67 4.33 -9.45
CA VAL A 555 -5.95 3.59 -8.22
C VAL A 555 -6.68 4.49 -7.22
N MET A 556 -7.39 3.87 -6.30
CA MET A 556 -7.95 4.55 -5.12
C MET A 556 -6.84 5.17 -4.25
N TRP A 557 -7.13 6.29 -3.60
CA TRP A 557 -6.14 7.05 -2.84
C TRP A 557 -5.56 6.27 -1.66
N TYR A 558 -4.25 6.43 -1.47
CA TYR A 558 -3.57 5.96 -0.28
C TYR A 558 -3.69 6.96 0.88
N SER A 559 -3.34 6.52 2.09
CA SER A 559 -3.02 7.40 3.22
C SER A 559 -1.71 7.03 3.86
N LEU A 560 -0.97 8.05 4.26
CA LEU A 560 0.03 7.97 5.29
C LEU A 560 -0.59 8.63 6.53
N ALA A 561 -0.97 7.83 7.53
CA ALA A 561 -1.73 8.32 8.68
C ALA A 561 -1.09 9.58 9.28
N GLN A 562 -1.88 10.63 9.47
CA GLN A 562 -1.44 11.86 10.14
C GLN A 562 -2.09 11.95 11.51
N PHE A 563 -1.30 12.20 12.55
CA PHE A 563 -1.79 12.41 13.90
C PHE A 563 -1.68 13.89 14.22
N GLN A 564 -2.78 14.58 14.58
CA GLN A 564 -2.75 15.97 15.04
C GLN A 564 -2.23 16.08 16.47
N THR A 565 -2.57 15.09 17.28
CA THR A 565 -2.06 14.84 18.63
C THR A 565 -1.81 13.33 18.75
N PRO A 566 -1.10 12.84 19.79
CA PRO A 566 -0.82 11.42 19.95
C PRO A 566 -2.04 10.49 19.84
N VAL A 567 -3.25 11.01 20.13
CA VAL A 567 -4.49 10.23 20.16
C VAL A 567 -5.49 10.62 19.07
N LYS A 568 -5.19 11.62 18.25
CA LYS A 568 -6.15 12.18 17.27
C LYS A 568 -5.62 12.04 15.84
N LEU A 569 -6.20 11.09 15.10
CA LEU A 569 -5.98 10.93 13.68
C LEU A 569 -6.61 12.07 12.87
N GLN A 570 -5.95 12.44 11.78
CA GLN A 570 -6.46 13.25 10.68
C GLN A 570 -6.40 12.42 9.38
N ASN A 571 -7.53 12.35 8.69
CA ASN A 571 -7.63 11.70 7.38
C ASN A 571 -7.02 12.59 6.29
N ASN A 572 -6.24 12.01 5.38
CA ASN A 572 -5.48 12.74 4.34
C ASN A 572 -5.43 12.00 2.98
N PHE A 573 -6.58 11.51 2.49
CA PHE A 573 -6.67 10.74 1.24
C PHE A 573 -6.72 11.65 0.01
N THR A 574 -5.61 11.80 -0.72
CA THR A 574 -5.59 12.76 -1.84
C THR A 574 -4.79 12.34 -3.08
N SER A 575 -4.14 11.18 -3.11
CA SER A 575 -3.17 10.86 -4.17
C SER A 575 -2.96 9.36 -4.38
N MET A 576 -2.39 9.01 -5.54
CA MET A 576 -2.05 7.65 -5.96
C MET A 576 -0.62 7.24 -5.59
N VAL A 577 -0.39 5.93 -5.46
CA VAL A 577 0.93 5.32 -5.28
C VAL A 577 0.96 3.91 -5.86
N ASP A 578 2.04 3.60 -6.55
CA ASP A 578 2.42 2.25 -6.93
C ASP A 578 3.26 1.59 -5.83
N VAL A 579 2.62 0.84 -4.94
CA VAL A 579 3.33 0.15 -3.83
C VAL A 579 4.20 -1.01 -4.30
N SER A 580 4.07 -1.44 -5.55
CA SER A 580 4.99 -2.41 -6.14
C SER A 580 6.29 -1.79 -6.61
N ASN A 581 6.36 -0.46 -6.71
CA ASN A 581 7.54 0.30 -7.08
C ASN A 581 8.17 0.97 -5.85
N ALA A 582 9.34 0.51 -5.42
CA ALA A 582 10.01 1.04 -4.24
C ALA A 582 10.39 2.53 -4.34
N LEU A 583 10.67 3.04 -5.55
CA LEU A 583 10.93 4.47 -5.78
C LEU A 583 9.65 5.29 -5.59
N ASP A 584 8.52 4.84 -6.14
CA ASP A 584 7.23 5.53 -6.00
C ASP A 584 6.69 5.42 -4.57
N TYR A 585 6.91 4.27 -3.91
CA TYR A 585 6.62 4.09 -2.49
C TYR A 585 7.41 5.07 -1.62
N THR A 586 8.71 5.25 -1.89
CA THR A 586 9.56 6.23 -1.22
C THR A 586 9.07 7.65 -1.48
N ARG A 587 8.80 8.00 -2.74
CA ARG A 587 8.22 9.30 -3.12
C ARG A 587 6.93 9.57 -2.36
N ALA A 588 6.02 8.60 -2.29
CA ALA A 588 4.73 8.75 -1.62
C ALA A 588 4.88 9.03 -0.11
N ILE A 589 5.85 8.39 0.56
CA ILE A 589 6.16 8.69 1.97
C ILE A 589 6.65 10.13 2.13
N LEU A 590 7.61 10.56 1.31
CA LEU A 590 8.16 11.92 1.32
C LEU A 590 7.08 12.97 1.03
N ALA A 591 6.19 12.69 0.09
CA ALA A 591 5.07 13.54 -0.29
C ALA A 591 4.05 13.64 0.85
N GLY A 592 3.65 12.48 1.42
CA GLY A 592 2.68 12.38 2.50
C GLY A 592 3.08 13.19 3.73
N ARG A 593 4.37 13.21 4.08
CA ARG A 593 4.92 14.02 5.19
C ARG A 593 4.89 15.52 4.95
N ARG A 594 4.89 15.93 3.68
CA ARG A 594 4.88 17.34 3.26
C ARG A 594 3.46 17.84 2.90
N ARG A 595 2.44 17.00 3.07
CA ARG A 595 1.03 17.37 2.84
C ARG A 595 0.39 17.91 4.12
N GLY A 596 -0.23 19.08 4.02
CA GLY A 596 -0.84 19.76 5.16
C GLY A 596 0.19 20.43 6.06
N SER A 597 -0.28 20.97 7.20
CA SER A 597 0.57 21.64 8.18
C SER A 597 0.19 21.22 9.60
N GLY A 598 1.17 21.14 10.50
CA GLY A 598 0.93 21.04 11.95
C GLY A 598 0.41 19.69 12.45
N CYS A 599 0.98 18.57 12.02
CA CYS A 599 0.73 17.25 12.62
C CYS A 599 1.75 16.93 13.71
N HIS A 600 1.36 16.17 14.74
CA HIS A 600 2.20 15.56 15.77
C HIS A 600 3.20 14.56 15.17
N ASP A 601 2.69 13.60 14.42
CA ASP A 601 3.51 12.57 13.77
C ASP A 601 2.77 11.92 12.59
N HIS A 602 3.51 11.14 11.81
CA HIS A 602 3.04 10.31 10.73
C HIS A 602 3.16 8.82 11.07
N GLY A 603 2.17 8.04 10.67
CA GLY A 603 2.21 6.59 10.68
C GLY A 603 3.31 6.03 9.77
N ILE A 604 3.58 4.74 9.91
CA ILE A 604 4.72 4.06 9.26
C ILE A 604 4.31 3.20 8.06
N TYR A 605 3.01 3.06 7.82
CA TYR A 605 2.45 2.22 6.78
C TYR A 605 1.71 3.08 5.75
N VAL A 606 2.08 2.92 4.47
CA VAL A 606 1.34 3.53 3.36
C VAL A 606 0.10 2.66 3.12
N ALA A 607 -1.02 3.08 3.72
CA ALA A 607 -2.28 2.36 3.64
C ALA A 607 -2.97 2.64 2.30
N THR A 608 -2.77 1.75 1.33
CA THR A 608 -3.52 1.77 0.06
C THR A 608 -4.90 1.17 0.22
N ARG A 609 -5.86 1.67 -0.56
CA ARG A 609 -7.19 1.06 -0.73
C ARG A 609 -7.23 0.01 -1.84
N GLU A 610 -6.28 0.11 -2.76
CA GLU A 610 -6.24 -0.66 -3.98
C GLU A 610 -4.80 -0.78 -4.49
N SER A 611 -4.50 -1.88 -5.16
CA SER A 611 -3.26 -2.11 -5.90
C SER A 611 -3.53 -3.10 -7.04
N ARG A 612 -3.14 -4.36 -6.89
CA ARG A 612 -3.43 -5.44 -7.85
C ARG A 612 -4.79 -6.05 -7.57
N HIS A 613 -5.47 -6.43 -8.64
CA HIS A 613 -6.64 -7.29 -8.64
C HIS A 613 -6.28 -8.59 -9.31
N MET A 614 -6.23 -9.69 -8.55
CA MET A 614 -5.86 -10.97 -9.12
C MET A 614 -6.93 -11.48 -10.07
N ILE A 615 -6.55 -12.04 -11.21
CA ILE A 615 -7.51 -12.73 -12.08
C ILE A 615 -7.67 -14.16 -11.55
N GLY A 616 -8.79 -14.40 -10.88
CA GLY A 616 -9.18 -15.70 -10.36
C GLY A 616 -9.95 -16.54 -11.38
N ASP A 617 -10.52 -17.63 -10.89
CA ASP A 617 -11.47 -18.44 -11.66
C ASP A 617 -12.76 -17.68 -11.94
N VAL A 618 -13.11 -16.72 -11.08
CA VAL A 618 -14.20 -15.76 -11.24
C VAL A 618 -13.65 -14.37 -10.91
N VAL A 619 -13.91 -13.39 -11.78
CA VAL A 619 -13.68 -11.96 -11.53
C VAL A 619 -15.03 -11.32 -11.28
N MET A 620 -15.23 -10.72 -10.11
CA MET A 620 -16.45 -9.99 -9.80
C MET A 620 -16.45 -8.62 -10.48
N ARG A 621 -17.54 -8.29 -11.17
CA ARG A 621 -17.79 -6.97 -11.77
C ARG A 621 -18.80 -6.17 -10.97
N LEU A 622 -18.84 -4.86 -11.17
CA LEU A 622 -19.85 -4.01 -10.56
C LEU A 622 -21.26 -4.40 -11.04
N THR A 623 -21.45 -4.81 -12.30
CA THR A 623 -22.75 -5.35 -12.77
C THR A 623 -23.20 -6.58 -11.99
N ASP A 624 -22.29 -7.46 -11.55
CA ASP A 624 -22.67 -8.62 -10.73
C ASP A 624 -23.31 -8.16 -9.40
N GLN A 625 -22.79 -7.07 -8.82
CA GLN A 625 -23.28 -6.49 -7.57
C GLN A 625 -24.61 -5.77 -7.76
N LEU A 626 -24.71 -4.92 -8.79
CA LEU A 626 -25.91 -4.14 -9.08
C LEU A 626 -27.11 -5.04 -9.45
N LEU A 627 -26.86 -6.18 -10.08
CA LEU A 627 -27.90 -7.17 -10.40
C LEU A 627 -28.10 -8.24 -9.30
N HIS A 628 -27.50 -8.08 -8.12
CA HIS A 628 -27.63 -9.03 -7.00
C HIS A 628 -27.32 -10.49 -7.38
N ARG A 629 -26.25 -10.72 -8.15
CA ARG A 629 -25.85 -12.07 -8.60
C ARG A 629 -25.70 -13.04 -7.44
N ARG A 630 -26.17 -14.27 -7.64
CA ARG A 630 -26.08 -15.36 -6.65
C ARG A 630 -25.10 -16.42 -7.13
N TRP A 631 -24.35 -17.02 -6.20
CA TRP A 631 -23.30 -17.98 -6.55
C TRP A 631 -23.55 -19.38 -5.96
N PRO A 632 -23.20 -20.48 -6.65
CA PRO A 632 -23.32 -21.82 -6.07
C PRO A 632 -22.31 -22.07 -4.92
N ASP A 633 -21.21 -21.33 -4.94
CA ASP A 633 -19.99 -21.51 -4.13
C ASP A 633 -19.70 -20.32 -3.21
N VAL A 634 -20.72 -19.61 -2.71
CA VAL A 634 -20.54 -18.50 -1.74
C VAL A 634 -19.80 -18.97 -0.50
N VAL A 635 -18.85 -18.17 -0.03
CA VAL A 635 -18.08 -18.41 1.19
C VAL A 635 -18.04 -17.21 2.15
N ASN A 636 -18.53 -16.05 1.74
CA ASN A 636 -18.71 -14.90 2.62
C ASN A 636 -19.79 -13.97 2.07
N VAL A 637 -20.33 -13.10 2.92
CA VAL A 637 -21.22 -11.99 2.51
C VAL A 637 -20.62 -10.69 3.02
N HIS A 638 -20.40 -9.75 2.11
CA HIS A 638 -19.90 -8.41 2.42
C HIS A 638 -21.02 -7.39 2.41
N PHE A 639 -20.81 -6.27 3.11
CA PHE A 639 -21.80 -5.19 3.16
C PHE A 639 -21.11 -3.84 3.14
N SER A 640 -21.39 -3.01 2.14
CA SER A 640 -20.82 -1.67 2.05
C SER A 640 -21.58 -0.78 1.07
N ASN A 641 -21.36 0.52 1.20
CA ASN A 641 -21.55 1.46 0.11
C ASN A 641 -20.39 1.37 -0.92
N HIS A 642 -20.56 1.99 -2.08
CA HIS A 642 -19.53 2.11 -3.11
C HIS A 642 -18.59 3.31 -2.81
N ASP A 643 -17.67 3.12 -1.87
CA ASP A 643 -16.68 4.13 -1.45
C ASP A 643 -15.40 4.06 -2.29
N VAL A 644 -15.39 4.58 -3.53
CA VAL A 644 -14.22 4.49 -4.42
C VAL A 644 -13.00 5.25 -3.87
N LYS A 645 -13.16 6.48 -3.37
CA LYS A 645 -12.01 7.34 -2.98
C LYS A 645 -10.98 7.45 -4.10
N GLY A 646 -11.41 7.88 -5.27
CA GLY A 646 -10.62 7.83 -6.51
C GLY A 646 -11.50 8.06 -7.75
N VAL A 647 -10.91 7.80 -8.91
CA VAL A 647 -11.57 7.93 -10.22
C VAL A 647 -12.22 6.61 -10.60
N SER A 648 -13.55 6.57 -10.70
CA SER A 648 -14.28 5.42 -11.22
C SER A 648 -14.03 5.24 -12.71
N GLY A 649 -13.78 4.00 -13.11
CA GLY A 649 -13.71 3.59 -14.50
C GLY A 649 -15.10 3.31 -15.08
N ALA A 650 -15.97 2.73 -14.25
CA ALA A 650 -17.24 2.14 -14.62
C ALA A 650 -18.22 3.10 -15.31
N GLU A 651 -18.79 2.61 -16.40
CA GLU A 651 -19.81 3.26 -17.19
C GLU A 651 -21.04 3.58 -16.35
N TRP A 652 -21.42 2.70 -15.42
CA TRP A 652 -22.52 2.89 -14.48
C TRP A 652 -22.41 4.23 -13.71
N VAL A 653 -21.27 4.46 -13.06
CA VAL A 653 -21.05 5.68 -12.27
C VAL A 653 -21.01 6.91 -13.18
N ASN A 654 -20.40 6.77 -14.36
CA ASN A 654 -20.29 7.84 -15.35
C ASN A 654 -21.65 8.28 -15.93
N VAL A 655 -22.65 7.40 -16.05
CA VAL A 655 -24.01 7.79 -16.49
C VAL A 655 -24.92 8.28 -15.36
N GLY A 656 -24.39 8.38 -14.14
CA GLY A 656 -25.08 8.88 -12.96
C GLY A 656 -25.57 7.82 -11.98
N LEU A 657 -25.35 6.53 -12.25
CA LEU A 657 -25.70 5.45 -11.32
C LEU A 657 -24.60 5.29 -10.28
N ILE A 658 -24.73 6.01 -9.16
CA ILE A 658 -23.89 5.75 -7.98
C ILE A 658 -24.47 4.54 -7.24
N PRO A 659 -23.73 3.44 -7.06
CA PRO A 659 -24.28 2.22 -6.47
C PRO A 659 -24.79 2.42 -5.03
N PRO A 660 -25.89 1.75 -4.66
CA PRO A 660 -26.46 1.80 -3.31
C PRO A 660 -25.62 1.03 -2.28
N ASN A 661 -26.07 1.02 -1.03
CA ASN A 661 -25.53 0.12 -0.01
C ASN A 661 -26.00 -1.32 -0.30
N LEU A 662 -25.06 -2.22 -0.58
CA LEU A 662 -25.35 -3.59 -1.06
C LEU A 662 -24.80 -4.66 -0.12
N GLU A 663 -25.51 -5.79 -0.03
CA GLU A 663 -24.96 -7.06 0.45
C GLU A 663 -24.47 -7.89 -0.74
N ILE A 664 -23.20 -8.29 -0.71
CA ILE A 664 -22.52 -8.90 -1.85
C ILE A 664 -22.01 -10.28 -1.47
N GLU A 665 -22.39 -11.29 -2.25
CA GLU A 665 -21.92 -12.66 -2.05
C GLU A 665 -20.54 -12.87 -2.68
N ILE A 666 -19.62 -13.43 -1.90
CA ILE A 666 -18.25 -13.72 -2.32
C ILE A 666 -18.12 -15.22 -2.65
N PRO A 667 -18.02 -15.61 -3.93
CA PRO A 667 -17.77 -17.00 -4.32
C PRO A 667 -16.33 -17.44 -4.01
N TYR A 668 -16.16 -18.72 -3.67
CA TYR A 668 -14.86 -19.33 -3.38
C TYR A 668 -13.85 -19.16 -4.51
N ARG A 669 -14.33 -19.24 -5.76
CA ARG A 669 -13.51 -19.10 -6.97
C ARG A 669 -12.81 -17.75 -7.12
N MET A 670 -13.24 -16.69 -6.43
CA MET A 670 -12.51 -15.42 -6.40
C MET A 670 -11.20 -15.48 -5.61
N LEU A 671 -11.07 -16.44 -4.68
CA LEU A 671 -9.87 -16.62 -3.85
C LEU A 671 -8.80 -17.44 -4.58
N LEU A 672 -9.10 -17.99 -5.76
CA LEU A 672 -8.26 -18.96 -6.47
C LEU A 672 -7.63 -18.30 -7.71
N PRO A 673 -6.36 -17.87 -7.68
CA PRO A 673 -5.71 -17.26 -8.84
C PRO A 673 -5.69 -18.23 -10.02
N ARG A 674 -6.03 -17.75 -11.21
CA ARG A 674 -6.07 -18.59 -12.41
C ARG A 674 -4.67 -19.10 -12.75
N GLY A 675 -4.56 -20.40 -13.04
CA GLY A 675 -3.31 -21.03 -13.48
C GLY A 675 -2.32 -21.39 -12.37
N LEU A 676 -2.62 -21.11 -11.10
CA LEU A 676 -1.79 -21.50 -9.95
C LEU A 676 -2.50 -22.48 -9.03
N GLU A 677 -1.78 -23.44 -8.47
CA GLU A 677 -2.28 -24.33 -7.41
C GLU A 677 -1.66 -23.98 -6.05
N GLY A 678 -2.22 -24.48 -4.95
CA GLY A 678 -1.61 -24.39 -3.62
C GLY A 678 -1.75 -23.03 -2.90
N ILE A 679 -2.34 -22.02 -3.54
CA ILE A 679 -2.46 -20.66 -3.01
C ILE A 679 -3.91 -20.15 -2.98
N LEU A 680 -4.25 -19.39 -1.95
CA LEU A 680 -5.47 -18.59 -1.82
C LEU A 680 -5.09 -17.11 -1.71
N VAL A 681 -5.82 -16.22 -2.39
CA VAL A 681 -5.64 -14.76 -2.27
C VAL A 681 -6.82 -14.15 -1.54
N VAL A 682 -6.54 -13.34 -0.52
CA VAL A 682 -7.53 -12.59 0.27
C VAL A 682 -7.09 -11.13 0.47
N GLY A 683 -7.97 -10.34 1.08
CA GLY A 683 -7.73 -8.91 1.26
C GLY A 683 -8.13 -8.12 0.02
N LYS A 684 -7.45 -6.98 -0.21
CA LYS A 684 -7.79 -6.06 -1.31
C LYS A 684 -7.41 -6.59 -2.70
N ALA A 685 -6.55 -7.61 -2.77
CA ALA A 685 -6.11 -8.22 -4.03
C ALA A 685 -7.01 -9.34 -4.54
N ILE A 686 -8.15 -9.58 -3.88
CA ILE A 686 -9.15 -10.57 -4.31
C ILE A 686 -9.62 -10.29 -5.75
N SER A 687 -10.14 -11.32 -6.43
CA SER A 687 -10.54 -11.21 -7.83
C SER A 687 -11.80 -10.39 -8.07
N ALA A 688 -11.62 -9.09 -8.28
CA ALA A 688 -12.66 -8.12 -8.62
C ALA A 688 -12.13 -7.10 -9.63
N THR A 689 -13.01 -6.34 -10.26
CA THR A 689 -12.64 -5.15 -11.03
C THR A 689 -12.40 -3.95 -10.10
N HIS A 690 -11.79 -2.90 -10.65
CA HIS A 690 -11.56 -1.62 -9.98
C HIS A 690 -12.81 -1.09 -9.26
N ASP A 691 -13.96 -1.07 -9.95
CA ASP A 691 -15.20 -0.50 -9.43
C ASP A 691 -16.06 -1.50 -8.63
N ALA A 692 -15.79 -2.81 -8.72
CA ALA A 692 -16.43 -3.80 -7.83
C ALA A 692 -15.77 -3.83 -6.44
N LEU A 693 -14.45 -3.59 -6.36
CA LEU A 693 -13.68 -3.69 -5.12
C LEU A 693 -14.17 -2.79 -3.96
N PRO A 694 -14.62 -1.52 -4.15
CA PRO A 694 -14.98 -0.61 -3.06
C PRO A 694 -15.96 -1.21 -2.06
N ALA A 695 -16.92 -2.00 -2.54
CA ALA A 695 -18.00 -2.54 -1.72
C ALA A 695 -17.64 -3.86 -1.01
N ILE A 696 -16.49 -4.46 -1.32
CA ILE A 696 -16.08 -5.78 -0.81
C ILE A 696 -14.76 -5.75 -0.01
N ARG A 697 -14.22 -4.56 0.30
CA ARG A 697 -12.92 -4.38 0.97
C ARG A 697 -13.00 -3.84 2.41
N MET A 698 -14.17 -3.88 3.05
CA MET A 698 -14.35 -3.37 4.42
C MET A 698 -13.61 -4.21 5.44
N GLN A 699 -13.10 -3.61 6.52
CA GLN A 699 -12.17 -4.32 7.42
C GLN A 699 -12.80 -5.54 8.12
N SER A 700 -14.04 -5.44 8.62
CA SER A 700 -14.69 -6.58 9.29
C SER A 700 -15.03 -7.71 8.31
N ASP A 701 -15.39 -7.33 7.08
CA ASP A 701 -15.57 -8.24 5.96
C ASP A 701 -14.28 -9.00 5.63
N LEU A 702 -13.16 -8.29 5.54
CA LEU A 702 -11.84 -8.84 5.27
C LEU A 702 -11.30 -9.71 6.43
N GLU A 703 -11.61 -9.39 7.68
CA GLU A 703 -11.32 -10.23 8.85
C GLU A 703 -12.03 -11.59 8.72
N ASN A 704 -13.33 -11.58 8.36
CA ASN A 704 -14.10 -12.80 8.12
C ASN A 704 -13.57 -13.59 6.90
N LEU A 705 -13.21 -12.91 5.81
CA LEU A 705 -12.64 -13.55 4.62
C LEU A 705 -11.29 -14.25 4.92
N GLY A 706 -10.46 -13.66 5.78
CA GLY A 706 -9.22 -14.29 6.23
C GLY A 706 -9.48 -15.64 6.93
N ALA A 707 -10.47 -15.69 7.82
CA ALA A 707 -10.86 -16.93 8.48
C ALA A 707 -11.44 -17.97 7.50
N VAL A 708 -12.22 -17.54 6.51
CA VAL A 708 -12.73 -18.41 5.43
C VAL A 708 -11.58 -19.10 4.70
N ALA A 709 -10.55 -18.35 4.29
CA ALA A 709 -9.39 -18.90 3.61
C ALA A 709 -8.60 -19.87 4.51
N ALA A 710 -8.49 -19.59 5.81
CA ALA A 710 -7.86 -20.49 6.77
C ALA A 710 -8.61 -21.80 6.95
N LEU A 711 -9.95 -21.78 7.02
CA LEU A 711 -10.78 -22.99 7.09
C LEU A 711 -10.63 -23.84 5.82
N ALA A 712 -10.60 -23.20 4.66
CA ALA A 712 -10.35 -23.86 3.37
C ALA A 712 -8.95 -24.48 3.31
N ALA A 713 -7.92 -23.74 3.73
CA ALA A 713 -6.54 -24.23 3.81
C ALA A 713 -6.42 -25.42 4.77
N ALA A 714 -7.04 -25.36 5.96
CA ALA A 714 -7.04 -26.46 6.91
C ALA A 714 -7.74 -27.72 6.35
N GLN A 715 -8.84 -27.56 5.62
CA GLN A 715 -9.49 -28.68 4.92
C GLN A 715 -8.57 -29.30 3.86
N ALA A 716 -7.86 -28.47 3.10
CA ALA A 716 -6.91 -28.89 2.08
C ALA A 716 -5.71 -29.65 2.68
N VAL A 717 -5.13 -29.15 3.77
CA VAL A 717 -4.03 -29.80 4.51
C VAL A 717 -4.46 -31.16 5.07
N ARG A 718 -5.59 -31.21 5.80
CA ARG A 718 -6.10 -32.46 6.43
C ARG A 718 -6.39 -33.54 5.39
N SER A 719 -6.88 -33.13 4.22
CA SER A 719 -7.22 -34.05 3.12
C SER A 719 -6.05 -34.29 2.17
N ARG A 720 -4.91 -33.61 2.36
CA ARG A 720 -3.72 -33.62 1.49
C ARG A 720 -4.03 -33.34 0.02
N ILE A 721 -4.91 -32.39 -0.22
CA ILE A 721 -5.31 -31.91 -1.55
C ILE A 721 -4.95 -30.44 -1.72
N ALA A 722 -5.00 -29.93 -2.95
CA ALA A 722 -4.84 -28.50 -3.20
C ALA A 722 -6.07 -27.71 -2.70
N PRO A 723 -5.93 -26.43 -2.31
CA PRO A 723 -7.06 -25.58 -1.95
C PRO A 723 -8.17 -25.54 -3.02
N ARG A 724 -7.80 -25.55 -4.31
CA ARG A 724 -8.77 -25.59 -5.43
C ARG A 724 -9.68 -26.82 -5.41
N SER A 725 -9.22 -27.92 -4.81
CA SER A 725 -9.89 -29.24 -4.86
C SER A 725 -10.76 -29.55 -3.64
N ILE A 726 -10.95 -28.61 -2.72
CA ILE A 726 -11.71 -28.86 -1.49
C ILE A 726 -13.21 -29.11 -1.76
N ASP A 727 -13.88 -29.77 -0.81
CA ASP A 727 -15.34 -29.84 -0.79
C ASP A 727 -15.92 -28.51 -0.26
N VAL A 728 -16.29 -27.63 -1.20
CA VAL A 728 -16.89 -26.33 -0.91
C VAL A 728 -18.23 -26.48 -0.18
N LYS A 729 -19.01 -27.55 -0.40
CA LYS A 729 -20.27 -27.75 0.33
C LYS A 729 -20.02 -28.07 1.79
N ALA A 730 -18.99 -28.86 2.10
CA ALA A 730 -18.55 -29.07 3.48
C ALA A 730 -18.07 -27.75 4.13
N LEU A 731 -17.31 -26.93 3.39
CA LEU A 731 -16.91 -25.60 3.85
C LEU A 731 -18.14 -24.72 4.13
N GLN A 732 -19.10 -24.62 3.20
CA GLN A 732 -20.34 -23.85 3.36
C GLN A 732 -21.12 -24.26 4.62
N ARG A 733 -21.26 -25.57 4.91
CA ARG A 733 -21.89 -26.04 6.16
C ARG A 733 -21.16 -25.56 7.40
N ARG A 734 -19.82 -25.46 7.36
CA ARG A 734 -19.05 -24.86 8.45
C ARG A 734 -19.32 -23.36 8.55
N LEU A 735 -19.31 -22.65 7.42
CA LEU A 735 -19.51 -21.19 7.37
C LEU A 735 -20.90 -20.75 7.85
N VAL A 736 -21.94 -21.54 7.62
CA VAL A 736 -23.28 -21.32 8.22
C VAL A 736 -23.22 -21.39 9.74
N ARG A 737 -22.50 -22.39 10.31
CA ARG A 737 -22.32 -22.50 11.77
C ARG A 737 -21.54 -21.32 12.35
N GLU A 738 -20.57 -20.81 11.60
CA GLU A 738 -19.79 -19.61 11.95
C GLU A 738 -20.54 -18.29 11.68
N ARG A 739 -21.77 -18.35 11.14
CA ARG A 739 -22.62 -17.20 10.80
C ARG A 739 -22.00 -16.26 9.75
N LEU A 740 -21.19 -16.79 8.84
CA LEU A 740 -20.56 -16.03 7.75
C LEU A 740 -21.40 -16.02 6.48
N ILE A 741 -22.22 -17.05 6.27
CA ILE A 741 -23.18 -17.13 5.18
C ILE A 741 -24.55 -17.59 5.72
N PRO A 742 -25.67 -17.18 5.10
CA PRO A 742 -27.01 -17.60 5.50
C PRO A 742 -27.27 -19.10 5.23
N GLU A 743 -28.09 -19.75 6.05
CA GLU A 743 -28.41 -21.18 5.95
C GLU A 743 -29.09 -21.54 4.62
N GLU A 744 -29.93 -20.65 4.08
CA GLU A 744 -30.60 -20.83 2.79
C GLU A 744 -29.62 -21.01 1.62
N THR A 745 -28.36 -20.60 1.77
CA THR A 745 -27.30 -20.81 0.77
C THR A 745 -27.06 -22.30 0.48
N LEU A 746 -27.33 -23.18 1.46
CA LEU A 746 -27.14 -24.62 1.31
C LEU A 746 -28.25 -25.29 0.49
N ALA A 747 -29.45 -24.72 0.49
CA ALA A 747 -30.66 -25.35 -0.06
C ALA A 747 -31.27 -24.60 -1.27
N ARG A 748 -30.79 -23.38 -1.58
CA ARG A 748 -31.34 -22.59 -2.68
C ARG A 748 -31.06 -23.22 -4.04
N GLU A 749 -32.04 -23.10 -4.93
CA GLU A 749 -31.90 -23.37 -6.35
C GLU A 749 -31.58 -22.07 -7.08
N LEU A 750 -30.64 -22.15 -8.02
CA LEU A 750 -30.18 -21.03 -8.84
C LEU A 750 -30.47 -21.33 -10.30
N ALA A 751 -31.06 -20.36 -11.00
CA ALA A 751 -31.28 -20.44 -12.44
C ALA A 751 -31.01 -19.07 -13.08
N PRO A 752 -30.68 -19.02 -14.38
CA PRO A 752 -30.63 -17.78 -15.11
C PRO A 752 -32.01 -17.12 -15.21
N LEU A 753 -32.07 -15.79 -15.23
CA LEU A 753 -33.31 -15.03 -15.38
C LEU A 753 -33.54 -14.68 -16.85
N LEU A 754 -34.49 -15.35 -17.50
CA LEU A 754 -34.84 -15.11 -18.90
C LEU A 754 -36.10 -14.25 -19.02
N TYR A 755 -36.08 -13.23 -19.89
CA TYR A 755 -37.24 -12.38 -20.14
C TYR A 755 -38.00 -12.81 -21.40
N ALA A 756 -39.31 -13.03 -21.25
CA ALA A 756 -40.24 -13.12 -22.36
C ALA A 756 -40.46 -11.73 -23.01
N ASP A 757 -40.96 -11.70 -24.23
CA ASP A 757 -41.13 -10.44 -24.98
C ASP A 757 -42.06 -9.43 -24.29
N ASP A 758 -43.11 -9.89 -23.62
CA ASP A 758 -44.00 -9.04 -22.83
C ASP A 758 -43.34 -8.58 -21.50
N GLU A 759 -42.41 -9.37 -20.95
CA GLU A 759 -41.62 -9.00 -19.79
C GLU A 759 -40.57 -7.93 -20.14
N LEU A 760 -39.95 -8.00 -21.32
CA LEU A 760 -39.04 -6.97 -21.82
C LEU A 760 -39.75 -5.61 -21.96
N SER A 761 -40.97 -5.60 -22.50
CA SER A 761 -41.77 -4.37 -22.57
C SER A 761 -42.07 -3.80 -21.18
N ARG A 762 -42.52 -4.65 -20.24
CA ARG A 762 -42.80 -4.25 -18.86
C ARG A 762 -41.57 -3.73 -18.13
N LEU A 763 -40.40 -4.33 -18.40
CA LEU A 763 -39.13 -3.90 -17.84
C LEU A 763 -38.78 -2.49 -18.31
N VAL A 764 -38.87 -2.21 -19.61
CA VAL A 764 -38.67 -0.87 -20.18
C VAL A 764 -39.66 0.15 -19.60
N ASP A 765 -40.91 -0.24 -19.40
CA ASP A 765 -41.92 0.64 -18.81
C ASP A 765 -41.61 1.03 -17.36
N SER A 766 -40.92 0.16 -16.63
CA SER A 766 -40.52 0.34 -15.22
C SER A 766 -39.30 1.23 -15.01
N ILE A 767 -38.66 1.71 -16.08
CA ILE A 767 -37.51 2.61 -16.00
C ILE A 767 -37.83 3.87 -15.18
N GLU A 768 -36.84 4.36 -14.44
CA GLU A 768 -36.95 5.48 -13.53
C GLU A 768 -37.36 6.75 -14.31
N SER A 769 -38.49 7.34 -13.91
CA SER A 769 -39.14 8.42 -14.68
C SER A 769 -39.07 9.80 -14.06
N GLU A 770 -38.63 9.92 -12.80
CA GLU A 770 -38.61 11.19 -12.06
C GLU A 770 -37.24 11.39 -11.38
N GLU A 771 -36.84 10.45 -10.53
CA GLU A 771 -35.63 10.57 -9.72
C GLU A 771 -34.34 10.35 -10.54
N PRO A 772 -33.26 11.09 -10.22
CA PRO A 772 -31.91 10.83 -10.74
C PRO A 772 -31.35 9.46 -10.32
N LEU A 773 -30.50 8.84 -11.15
CA LEU A 773 -29.90 7.54 -10.83
C LEU A 773 -28.99 7.58 -9.59
N TYR A 774 -28.41 8.72 -9.25
CA TYR A 774 -27.53 8.82 -8.09
C TYR A 774 -28.29 8.72 -6.76
N GLU A 775 -29.62 8.85 -6.76
CA GLU A 775 -30.45 8.73 -5.56
C GLU A 775 -30.43 7.31 -4.97
N TYR A 776 -30.07 6.29 -5.75
CA TYR A 776 -29.80 4.96 -5.21
C TYR A 776 -28.75 4.98 -4.10
N SER A 777 -27.75 5.86 -4.18
CA SER A 777 -26.70 5.99 -3.18
C SER A 777 -27.08 6.82 -1.95
N ASN A 778 -28.22 7.51 -1.98
CA ASN A 778 -28.66 8.42 -0.92
C ASN A 778 -29.27 7.66 0.27
N MET A 779 -28.47 6.79 0.88
CA MET A 779 -28.88 5.82 1.89
C MET A 779 -28.09 5.99 3.20
N ARG A 780 -28.76 5.73 4.32
CA ARG A 780 -28.11 5.66 5.63
C ARG A 780 -27.25 4.42 5.73
N MET A 781 -26.19 4.48 6.54
CA MET A 781 -25.21 3.40 6.71
C MET A 781 -25.80 2.03 7.11
N ASN A 782 -26.97 2.01 7.75
CA ASN A 782 -27.64 0.79 8.20
C ASN A 782 -28.71 0.25 7.22
N GLU A 783 -28.92 0.93 6.09
CA GLU A 783 -29.88 0.52 5.06
C GLU A 783 -29.20 -0.40 4.04
N VAL A 784 -29.96 -1.37 3.53
CA VAL A 784 -29.52 -2.31 2.49
C VAL A 784 -30.50 -2.23 1.34
N TYR A 785 -30.01 -1.98 0.14
CA TYR A 785 -30.83 -1.99 -1.07
C TYR A 785 -30.99 -3.42 -1.58
N ARG A 786 -32.24 -3.84 -1.83
CA ARG A 786 -32.57 -5.23 -2.21
C ARG A 786 -33.46 -5.34 -3.44
N ALA A 787 -34.02 -4.23 -3.91
CA ALA A 787 -34.89 -4.23 -5.09
C ALA A 787 -34.06 -4.37 -6.37
N ALA A 788 -34.73 -4.74 -7.47
CA ALA A 788 -34.14 -4.63 -8.79
C ALA A 788 -33.99 -3.15 -9.18
N MET A 789 -32.99 -2.85 -10.01
CA MET A 789 -32.73 -1.51 -10.53
C MET A 789 -33.09 -1.51 -12.02
N PRO A 790 -34.29 -1.03 -12.40
CA PRO A 790 -34.78 -1.10 -13.79
C PRO A 790 -33.76 -0.63 -14.82
N PHE A 791 -33.07 0.49 -14.59
CA PHE A 791 -32.02 0.96 -15.50
C PHE A 791 -30.91 -0.08 -15.74
N VAL A 792 -30.43 -0.72 -14.67
CA VAL A 792 -29.34 -1.71 -14.75
C VAL A 792 -29.83 -2.96 -15.47
N GLU A 793 -31.03 -3.44 -15.13
CA GLU A 793 -31.64 -4.60 -15.78
C GLU A 793 -31.82 -4.35 -17.28
N ILE A 794 -32.32 -3.17 -17.68
CA ILE A 794 -32.49 -2.80 -19.10
C ILE A 794 -31.15 -2.79 -19.82
N CYS A 795 -30.15 -2.11 -19.26
CA CYS A 795 -28.82 -1.98 -19.87
C CYS A 795 -28.03 -3.29 -19.89
N SER A 796 -28.46 -4.32 -19.15
CA SER A 796 -27.79 -5.62 -19.09
C SER A 796 -28.57 -6.75 -19.75
N ALA A 797 -29.83 -6.54 -20.17
CA ALA A 797 -30.70 -7.55 -20.81
C ALA A 797 -30.28 -7.92 -22.25
N GLY A 798 -29.19 -7.33 -22.75
CA GLY A 798 -28.66 -7.59 -24.07
C GLY A 798 -29.47 -6.95 -25.21
N PRO A 799 -29.13 -7.26 -26.48
CA PRO A 799 -29.64 -6.52 -27.64
C PRO A 799 -31.15 -6.72 -27.90
N ARG A 800 -31.79 -7.75 -27.34
CA ARG A 800 -33.22 -8.03 -27.53
C ARG A 800 -34.13 -6.91 -27.00
N ILE A 801 -33.67 -6.14 -26.02
CA ILE A 801 -34.47 -5.07 -25.40
C ILE A 801 -34.48 -3.77 -26.22
N VAL A 802 -33.50 -3.59 -27.13
CA VAL A 802 -33.30 -2.33 -27.87
C VAL A 802 -34.57 -1.88 -28.62
N PRO A 803 -35.27 -2.72 -29.41
CA PRO A 803 -36.48 -2.29 -30.12
C PRO A 803 -37.65 -1.89 -29.21
N TYR A 804 -37.66 -2.38 -27.96
CA TYR A 804 -38.66 -2.01 -26.96
C TYR A 804 -38.32 -0.64 -26.35
N ALA A 805 -37.05 -0.43 -26.00
CA ALA A 805 -36.56 0.85 -25.51
C ALA A 805 -36.70 1.98 -26.55
N GLU A 806 -36.44 1.71 -27.83
CA GLU A 806 -36.63 2.69 -28.92
C GLU A 806 -38.09 3.11 -29.08
N ARG A 807 -39.03 2.15 -29.07
CA ARG A 807 -40.48 2.46 -29.10
C ARG A 807 -40.91 3.25 -27.88
N ALA A 808 -40.52 2.83 -26.68
CA ALA A 808 -40.87 3.53 -25.46
C ALA A 808 -40.31 4.97 -25.44
N MET A 809 -39.10 5.18 -25.96
CA MET A 809 -38.49 6.51 -26.03
C MET A 809 -39.24 7.43 -27.01
N ALA A 810 -39.75 6.90 -28.11
CA ALA A 810 -40.53 7.65 -29.09
C ALA A 810 -41.85 8.20 -28.49
N GLU A 811 -42.42 7.50 -27.52
CA GLU A 811 -43.67 7.87 -26.84
C GLU A 811 -43.45 8.65 -25.53
N ALA A 812 -42.27 8.51 -24.91
CA ALA A 812 -41.94 9.15 -23.64
C ALA A 812 -41.67 10.66 -23.76
N VAL A 813 -41.85 11.37 -22.64
CA VAL A 813 -41.51 12.80 -22.46
C VAL A 813 -40.72 13.01 -21.17
N GLY A 814 -40.11 14.18 -21.02
CA GLY A 814 -39.40 14.57 -19.79
C GLY A 814 -38.23 13.65 -19.43
N VAL A 815 -38.02 13.42 -18.14
CA VAL A 815 -36.90 12.64 -17.60
C VAL A 815 -36.93 11.18 -18.09
N LYS A 816 -38.11 10.56 -18.20
CA LYS A 816 -38.22 9.19 -18.74
C LYS A 816 -37.64 9.07 -20.15
N ARG A 817 -37.89 10.06 -21.02
CA ARG A 817 -37.33 10.08 -22.38
C ARG A 817 -35.81 10.18 -22.38
N ILE A 818 -35.24 11.02 -21.51
CA ILE A 818 -33.79 11.18 -21.34
C ILE A 818 -33.17 9.88 -20.81
N ARG A 819 -33.79 9.25 -19.80
CA ARG A 819 -33.32 7.99 -19.21
C ARG A 819 -33.28 6.85 -20.23
N LEU A 820 -34.31 6.73 -21.07
CA LEU A 820 -34.33 5.77 -22.18
C LEU A 820 -33.24 6.07 -23.21
N ALA A 821 -32.97 7.34 -23.50
CA ALA A 821 -31.88 7.73 -24.38
C ALA A 821 -30.50 7.37 -23.81
N GLN A 822 -30.29 7.52 -22.49
CA GLN A 822 -29.07 7.05 -21.82
C GLN A 822 -28.92 5.53 -21.92
N ALA A 823 -30.00 4.78 -21.66
CA ALA A 823 -29.98 3.32 -21.75
C ALA A 823 -29.68 2.84 -23.18
N LEU A 824 -30.30 3.46 -24.19
CA LEU A 824 -30.02 3.18 -25.60
C LEU A 824 -28.56 3.47 -25.97
N ALA A 825 -27.98 4.56 -25.48
CA ALA A 825 -26.57 4.87 -25.70
C ALA A 825 -25.65 3.80 -25.08
N MET A 826 -25.95 3.31 -23.86
CA MET A 826 -25.22 2.21 -23.23
C MET A 826 -25.34 0.89 -24.01
N LEU A 827 -26.50 0.64 -24.63
CA LEU A 827 -26.76 -0.52 -25.49
C LEU A 827 -26.20 -0.35 -26.92
N GLY A 828 -25.54 0.77 -27.21
CA GLY A 828 -24.92 1.06 -28.50
C GLY A 828 -25.89 1.53 -29.60
N SER A 829 -27.12 1.91 -29.26
CA SER A 829 -28.07 2.51 -30.21
C SER A 829 -27.87 4.02 -30.34
N SER A 830 -27.82 4.50 -31.59
CA SER A 830 -27.68 5.92 -31.92
C SER A 830 -29.00 6.70 -31.89
N GLU A 831 -30.14 6.02 -31.67
CA GLU A 831 -31.47 6.66 -31.66
C GLU A 831 -31.63 7.63 -30.49
N GLY A 832 -30.98 7.37 -29.36
CA GLY A 832 -30.99 8.26 -28.18
C GLY A 832 -30.17 9.53 -28.34
N VAL A 833 -29.25 9.59 -29.31
CA VAL A 833 -28.27 10.68 -29.45
C VAL A 833 -28.92 12.06 -29.61
N PRO A 834 -29.94 12.28 -30.47
CA PRO A 834 -30.60 13.58 -30.57
C PRO A 834 -31.20 14.04 -29.25
N VAL A 835 -31.82 13.13 -28.48
CA VAL A 835 -32.43 13.45 -27.18
C VAL A 835 -31.37 13.88 -26.17
N LEU A 836 -30.23 13.19 -26.12
CA LEU A 836 -29.13 13.55 -25.23
C LEU A 836 -28.51 14.90 -25.62
N ILE A 837 -28.29 15.16 -26.91
CA ILE A 837 -27.75 16.43 -27.40
C ILE A 837 -28.68 17.59 -27.02
N ASP A 838 -29.99 17.45 -27.27
CA ASP A 838 -30.98 18.49 -26.95
C ASP A 838 -31.00 18.78 -25.44
N ALA A 839 -30.98 17.74 -24.61
CA ALA A 839 -30.94 17.88 -23.15
C ALA A 839 -29.67 18.58 -22.66
N ILE A 840 -28.49 18.23 -23.21
CA ILE A 840 -27.23 18.87 -22.84
C ILE A 840 -27.20 20.33 -23.30
N MET A 841 -27.56 20.60 -24.55
CA MET A 841 -27.46 21.95 -25.12
C MET A 841 -28.44 22.93 -24.47
N ALA A 842 -29.59 22.45 -23.96
CA ALA A 842 -30.52 23.26 -23.18
C ALA A 842 -29.89 23.80 -21.89
N GLU A 843 -28.99 23.04 -21.25
CA GLU A 843 -28.28 23.45 -20.04
C GLU A 843 -27.04 24.30 -20.33
N LEU A 844 -26.50 24.24 -21.54
CA LEU A 844 -25.29 24.97 -21.97
C LEU A 844 -25.57 26.35 -22.60
N THR A 845 -26.73 26.97 -22.34
CA THR A 845 -27.09 28.28 -22.92
C THR A 845 -26.42 29.47 -22.24
N GLY A 846 -25.90 29.30 -21.01
CA GLY A 846 -25.24 30.35 -20.23
C GLY A 846 -23.81 30.69 -20.67
N ASP A 847 -23.15 31.54 -19.88
CA ASP A 847 -21.76 31.99 -20.10
C ASP A 847 -20.69 31.11 -19.43
N GLY A 848 -21.11 30.15 -18.60
CA GLY A 848 -20.24 29.21 -17.89
C GLY A 848 -20.82 27.79 -17.87
N LEU A 849 -20.04 26.84 -17.36
CA LEU A 849 -20.50 25.46 -17.20
C LEU A 849 -21.47 25.33 -16.01
N PRO A 850 -22.54 24.53 -16.14
CA PRO A 850 -23.44 24.25 -15.02
C PRO A 850 -22.71 23.60 -13.85
N VAL A 851 -23.03 24.07 -12.64
CA VAL A 851 -22.53 23.49 -11.40
C VAL A 851 -23.49 22.45 -10.86
N ARG A 852 -23.00 21.57 -10.01
CA ARG A 852 -23.83 20.61 -9.29
C ARG A 852 -24.78 21.32 -8.33
N THR A 853 -26.06 20.98 -8.42
CA THR A 853 -27.14 21.53 -7.57
C THR A 853 -27.60 20.56 -6.49
N ALA A 854 -27.47 19.25 -6.70
CA ALA A 854 -27.89 18.22 -5.76
C ALA A 854 -27.10 18.27 -4.42
N ASP A 855 -27.72 17.82 -3.33
CA ASP A 855 -27.05 17.59 -2.05
C ASP A 855 -27.18 16.11 -1.68
N ILE A 856 -26.07 15.37 -1.78
CA ILE A 856 -26.03 13.92 -1.57
C ILE A 856 -25.06 13.61 -0.44
N MET A 857 -25.39 12.58 0.35
CA MET A 857 -24.49 12.10 1.40
C MET A 857 -23.14 11.65 0.83
N TYR A 858 -22.08 11.86 1.61
CA TYR A 858 -20.72 11.36 1.33
C TYR A 858 -20.03 11.89 0.07
N VAL A 859 -20.49 13.02 -0.49
CA VAL A 859 -19.80 13.72 -1.60
C VAL A 859 -18.39 14.15 -1.20
N GLN A 860 -17.46 14.03 -2.15
CA GLN A 860 -16.04 14.30 -1.97
C GLN A 860 -15.50 15.23 -3.07
N LEU A 861 -14.24 15.63 -2.88
CA LEU A 861 -13.58 16.56 -3.79
C LEU A 861 -13.21 15.84 -5.09
N PRO A 862 -13.57 16.37 -6.28
CA PRO A 862 -13.20 15.77 -7.55
C PRO A 862 -11.69 15.49 -7.62
N PRO A 863 -11.27 14.35 -8.18
CA PRO A 863 -12.07 13.46 -9.02
C PRO A 863 -12.68 12.28 -8.25
N ASP A 864 -12.77 12.36 -6.92
CA ASP A 864 -13.46 11.37 -6.10
C ASP A 864 -14.90 11.27 -6.56
N HIS A 865 -15.25 10.13 -7.14
CA HIS A 865 -16.59 9.94 -7.69
C HIS A 865 -17.63 10.03 -6.58
N GLY A 866 -18.45 11.07 -6.71
CA GLY A 866 -19.67 11.32 -5.98
C GLY A 866 -20.66 11.96 -6.94
N ALA A 867 -21.65 12.68 -6.41
CA ALA A 867 -22.56 13.47 -7.23
C ALA A 867 -21.76 14.45 -8.12
N MET A 868 -21.92 14.38 -9.45
CA MET A 868 -21.34 15.30 -10.43
C MET A 868 -22.40 16.33 -10.88
N PRO A 869 -22.04 17.37 -11.65
CA PRO A 869 -23.04 18.15 -12.37
C PRO A 869 -23.85 17.27 -13.34
N ASP A 870 -25.18 17.44 -13.41
CA ASP A 870 -26.07 16.57 -14.20
C ASP A 870 -25.69 16.50 -15.68
N VAL A 871 -25.23 17.64 -16.23
CA VAL A 871 -24.75 17.71 -17.62
C VAL A 871 -23.53 16.83 -17.85
N ALA A 872 -22.65 16.65 -16.85
CA ALA A 872 -21.51 15.75 -16.98
C ALA A 872 -21.97 14.28 -17.16
N TYR A 873 -22.99 13.84 -16.41
CA TYR A 873 -23.57 12.49 -16.59
C TYR A 873 -24.16 12.29 -17.99
N LEU A 874 -24.83 13.33 -18.54
CA LEU A 874 -25.34 13.28 -19.91
C LEU A 874 -24.22 13.27 -20.95
N LEU A 875 -23.11 14.00 -20.73
CA LEU A 875 -21.93 13.97 -21.60
C LEU A 875 -21.29 12.58 -21.62
N TYR A 876 -21.15 11.93 -20.47
CA TYR A 876 -20.67 10.54 -20.41
C TYR A 876 -21.65 9.56 -21.06
N SER A 877 -22.96 9.79 -20.94
CA SER A 877 -23.97 8.97 -21.62
C SER A 877 -23.86 9.11 -23.14
N LEU A 878 -23.71 10.35 -23.63
CA LEU A 878 -23.48 10.64 -25.05
C LEU A 878 -22.17 10.00 -25.55
N ALA A 879 -21.12 9.98 -24.72
CA ALA A 879 -19.86 9.31 -25.04
C ALA A 879 -20.01 7.80 -25.32
N GLN A 880 -20.99 7.12 -24.72
CA GLN A 880 -21.22 5.68 -24.95
C GLN A 880 -21.70 5.38 -26.37
N ALA A 881 -22.44 6.31 -26.99
CA ALA A 881 -22.96 6.12 -28.34
C ALA A 881 -21.89 6.20 -29.45
N ALA A 882 -20.69 6.72 -29.13
CA ALA A 882 -19.59 6.93 -30.08
C ALA A 882 -20.04 7.61 -31.40
N ASP A 883 -20.93 8.60 -31.29
CA ASP A 883 -21.58 9.24 -32.43
C ASP A 883 -20.92 10.59 -32.80
N PRO A 884 -20.60 10.84 -34.07
CA PRO A 884 -20.00 12.10 -34.51
C PRO A 884 -20.80 13.38 -34.21
N ARG A 885 -22.11 13.28 -34.04
CA ARG A 885 -22.98 14.41 -33.66
C ARG A 885 -22.62 14.97 -32.28
N SER A 886 -21.79 14.27 -31.51
CA SER A 886 -21.29 14.72 -30.21
C SER A 886 -20.25 15.84 -30.31
N VAL A 887 -19.53 15.97 -31.43
CA VAL A 887 -18.41 16.93 -31.55
C VAL A 887 -18.83 18.38 -31.31
N PRO A 888 -19.93 18.90 -31.89
CA PRO A 888 -20.39 20.27 -31.61
C PRO A 888 -20.76 20.51 -30.14
N VAL A 889 -21.21 19.48 -29.42
CA VAL A 889 -21.48 19.58 -27.97
C VAL A 889 -20.17 19.78 -27.22
N TRP A 890 -19.13 19.02 -27.55
CA TRP A 890 -17.80 19.16 -26.94
C TRP A 890 -17.16 20.51 -27.28
N GLU A 891 -17.35 21.02 -28.50
CA GLU A 891 -16.94 22.38 -28.88
C GLU A 891 -17.59 23.44 -27.97
N ARG A 892 -18.87 23.29 -27.66
CA ARG A 892 -19.59 24.19 -26.74
C ARG A 892 -19.04 24.10 -25.32
N VAL A 893 -18.82 22.89 -24.80
CA VAL A 893 -18.22 22.69 -23.47
C VAL A 893 -16.83 23.35 -23.39
N ALA A 894 -15.95 23.08 -24.35
CA ALA A 894 -14.62 23.68 -24.41
C ALA A 894 -14.65 25.20 -24.58
N ALA A 895 -15.70 25.76 -25.23
CA ALA A 895 -15.87 27.20 -25.35
C ALA A 895 -16.21 27.88 -24.02
N LEU A 896 -17.01 27.22 -23.17
CA LEU A 896 -17.45 27.69 -21.86
C LEU A 896 -16.42 27.47 -20.75
N LEU A 897 -15.51 26.51 -20.93
CA LEU A 897 -14.51 26.16 -19.92
C LEU A 897 -13.50 27.30 -19.70
N ARG A 898 -13.44 27.83 -18.48
CA ARG A 898 -12.53 28.89 -18.03
C ARG A 898 -12.00 28.56 -16.62
N PRO A 899 -11.17 27.52 -16.50
CA PRO A 899 -10.84 26.98 -15.19
C PRO A 899 -9.82 27.87 -14.47
N ASP A 900 -9.98 28.00 -13.17
CA ASP A 900 -8.98 28.53 -12.24
C ASP A 900 -8.47 27.44 -11.27
N GLU A 901 -7.52 27.78 -10.40
CA GLU A 901 -6.97 26.81 -9.44
C GLU A 901 -7.95 26.46 -8.31
N ASP A 902 -8.88 27.35 -7.98
CA ASP A 902 -9.86 27.16 -6.91
C ASP A 902 -11.01 26.27 -7.35
N ASP A 903 -11.30 26.19 -8.65
CA ASP A 903 -12.28 25.24 -9.22
C ASP A 903 -11.96 23.78 -8.90
N PHE A 904 -10.68 23.41 -8.77
CA PHE A 904 -10.27 22.06 -8.35
C PHE A 904 -10.50 21.79 -6.86
N LYS A 905 -10.75 22.85 -6.08
CA LYS A 905 -11.04 22.82 -4.63
C LYS A 905 -12.54 22.87 -4.34
N ASP A 906 -13.38 23.05 -5.35
CA ASP A 906 -14.84 23.11 -5.21
C ASP A 906 -15.52 21.80 -5.65
N THR A 907 -16.26 21.20 -4.71
CA THR A 907 -17.08 20.00 -4.94
C THR A 907 -18.30 20.20 -5.84
N ARG A 908 -18.66 21.45 -6.17
CA ARG A 908 -19.82 21.79 -7.01
C ARG A 908 -19.45 22.11 -8.45
N GLN A 909 -18.29 22.71 -8.68
CA GLN A 909 -17.87 23.10 -10.03
C GLN A 909 -17.69 21.90 -10.96
N GLY A 910 -17.02 20.85 -10.47
CA GLY A 910 -16.92 19.58 -11.21
C GLY A 910 -16.17 19.67 -12.54
N ILE A 911 -15.29 20.67 -12.74
CA ILE A 911 -14.57 20.90 -14.00
C ILE A 911 -13.80 19.66 -14.50
N PHE A 912 -13.31 18.83 -13.56
CA PHE A 912 -12.63 17.59 -13.87
C PHE A 912 -13.52 16.67 -14.73
N TYR A 913 -14.79 16.53 -14.36
CA TYR A 913 -15.73 15.63 -15.03
C TYR A 913 -16.13 16.11 -16.42
N TYR A 914 -16.21 17.42 -16.65
CA TYR A 914 -16.46 17.97 -17.99
C TYR A 914 -15.32 17.64 -18.96
N VAL A 915 -14.08 17.84 -18.52
CA VAL A 915 -12.89 17.56 -19.34
C VAL A 915 -12.75 16.06 -19.57
N ASP A 916 -12.91 15.23 -18.52
CA ASP A 916 -12.83 13.78 -18.65
C ASP A 916 -13.94 13.24 -19.57
N ALA A 917 -15.20 13.70 -19.43
CA ALA A 917 -16.30 13.27 -20.29
C ALA A 917 -16.07 13.57 -21.78
N VAL A 918 -15.56 14.76 -22.11
CA VAL A 918 -15.17 15.09 -23.49
C VAL A 918 -14.06 14.18 -23.99
N CYS A 919 -13.02 13.95 -23.18
CA CYS A 919 -11.91 13.07 -23.54
C CYS A 919 -12.38 11.63 -23.75
N ARG A 920 -13.22 11.08 -22.86
CA ARG A 920 -13.80 9.73 -23.01
C ARG A 920 -14.65 9.59 -24.26
N GLY A 921 -15.46 10.60 -24.58
CA GLY A 921 -16.24 10.64 -25.82
C GLY A 921 -15.35 10.63 -27.06
N ALA A 922 -14.31 11.45 -27.07
CA ALA A 922 -13.35 11.50 -28.18
C ALA A 922 -12.51 10.23 -28.30
N GLU A 923 -12.07 9.62 -27.18
CA GLU A 923 -11.38 8.32 -27.16
C GLU A 923 -12.24 7.21 -27.78
N ARG A 924 -13.54 7.13 -27.41
CA ARG A 924 -14.48 6.14 -27.95
C ARG A 924 -14.82 6.38 -29.41
N LEU A 925 -14.98 7.64 -29.81
CA LEU A 925 -15.29 8.01 -31.20
C LEU A 925 -14.09 7.79 -32.14
N GLY A 926 -12.87 8.19 -31.72
CA GLY A 926 -11.65 8.06 -32.53
C GLY A 926 -11.74 8.79 -33.88
N ASP A 927 -12.20 10.04 -33.90
CA ASP A 927 -12.45 10.80 -35.13
C ASP A 927 -11.68 12.13 -35.16
N ARG A 928 -11.09 12.45 -36.32
CA ARG A 928 -10.26 13.65 -36.52
C ARG A 928 -11.00 14.96 -36.25
N ARG A 929 -12.33 14.99 -36.36
CA ARG A 929 -13.15 16.19 -36.05
C ARG A 929 -13.01 16.63 -34.60
N ALA A 930 -12.68 15.73 -33.67
CA ALA A 930 -12.50 16.06 -32.27
C ALA A 930 -11.15 16.75 -31.97
N ILE A 931 -10.18 16.71 -32.88
CA ILE A 931 -8.81 17.21 -32.65
C ILE A 931 -8.83 18.70 -32.25
N ALA A 932 -9.58 19.54 -32.96
CA ALA A 932 -9.63 20.97 -32.68
C ALA A 932 -10.19 21.28 -31.27
N VAL A 933 -11.14 20.48 -30.79
CA VAL A 933 -11.69 20.59 -29.43
C VAL A 933 -10.62 20.24 -28.40
N LEU A 934 -9.93 19.11 -28.61
CA LEU A 934 -8.92 18.61 -27.68
C LEU A 934 -7.68 19.51 -27.63
N GLU A 935 -7.24 20.06 -28.77
CA GLU A 935 -6.16 21.05 -28.83
C GLU A 935 -6.55 22.34 -28.11
N ARG A 936 -7.82 22.77 -28.21
CA ARG A 936 -8.34 23.91 -27.43
C ARG A 936 -8.32 23.63 -25.93
N LEU A 937 -8.65 22.41 -25.49
CA LEU A 937 -8.54 22.01 -24.09
C LEU A 937 -7.06 22.02 -23.65
N HIS A 938 -6.16 21.41 -24.41
CA HIS A 938 -4.71 21.39 -24.10
C HIS A 938 -4.08 22.79 -24.11
N ALA A 939 -4.62 23.74 -24.86
CA ALA A 939 -4.14 25.12 -24.87
C ALA A 939 -4.42 25.87 -23.54
N ILE A 940 -5.28 25.36 -22.67
CA ILE A 940 -5.54 25.93 -21.35
C ILE A 940 -4.32 25.66 -20.45
N PRO A 941 -3.69 26.70 -19.84
CA PRO A 941 -2.46 26.53 -19.06
C PRO A 941 -2.53 25.50 -17.93
N LEU A 942 -3.70 25.33 -17.30
CA LEU A 942 -3.90 24.34 -16.22
C LEU A 942 -3.92 22.89 -16.71
N PHE A 943 -4.00 22.63 -18.02
CA PHE A 943 -3.99 21.28 -18.60
C PHE A 943 -2.75 21.00 -19.46
N LYS A 944 -1.76 21.89 -19.43
CA LYS A 944 -0.57 21.82 -20.28
C LYS A 944 0.69 21.69 -19.45
N ASP A 945 1.54 20.72 -19.80
CA ASP A 945 2.88 20.52 -19.23
C ASP A 945 2.84 20.31 -17.70
N GLN A 946 1.93 19.43 -17.24
CA GLN A 946 1.67 19.17 -15.82
C GLN A 946 2.51 18.01 -15.24
N GLN A 947 3.37 17.41 -16.04
CA GLN A 947 4.25 16.32 -15.62
C GLN A 947 5.27 16.77 -14.56
N SER A 948 5.79 15.81 -13.79
CA SER A 948 6.84 16.05 -12.81
C SER A 948 8.03 15.13 -13.02
N LEU A 949 9.23 15.72 -13.12
CA LEU A 949 10.47 15.00 -13.42
C LEU A 949 11.36 14.75 -12.19
N SER A 950 11.02 15.32 -11.03
CA SER A 950 11.84 15.19 -9.81
C SER A 950 11.07 15.50 -8.54
N GLY A 951 11.64 15.11 -7.39
CA GLY A 951 11.14 15.47 -6.07
C GLY A 951 9.93 14.66 -5.60
N ALA A 952 9.47 14.96 -4.39
CA ALA A 952 8.41 14.21 -3.73
C ALA A 952 7.00 14.48 -4.29
N GLN A 953 6.77 15.69 -4.82
CA GLN A 953 5.47 16.15 -5.34
C GLN A 953 4.30 16.03 -4.33
N PRO A 954 4.30 16.86 -3.26
CA PRO A 954 3.23 16.86 -2.28
C PRO A 954 1.91 17.49 -2.79
N ASP A 955 1.97 18.32 -3.84
CA ASP A 955 0.79 18.95 -4.45
C ASP A 955 -0.05 17.92 -5.24
N TYR A 956 -1.17 17.52 -4.66
CA TYR A 956 -2.10 16.58 -5.28
C TYR A 956 -3.01 17.26 -6.33
N PHE A 957 -3.12 18.59 -6.38
CA PHE A 957 -3.84 19.27 -7.46
C PHE A 957 -3.06 19.21 -8.76
N LEU A 958 -1.72 19.24 -8.70
CA LEU A 958 -0.88 18.93 -9.86
C LEU A 958 -1.14 17.53 -10.39
N GLU A 959 -1.29 16.51 -9.53
CA GLU A 959 -1.64 15.14 -9.94
C GLU A 959 -2.98 15.09 -10.66
N ARG A 960 -4.01 15.78 -10.16
CA ARG A 960 -5.33 15.85 -10.83
C ARG A 960 -5.26 16.52 -12.20
N ARG A 961 -4.52 17.63 -12.32
CA ARG A 961 -4.29 18.30 -13.61
C ARG A 961 -3.52 17.40 -14.59
N SER A 962 -2.56 16.62 -14.07
CA SER A 962 -1.80 15.65 -14.88
C SER A 962 -2.69 14.52 -15.41
N MET A 963 -3.66 14.05 -14.62
CA MET A 963 -4.64 13.06 -15.07
C MET A 963 -5.49 13.60 -16.25
N LEU A 964 -5.88 14.87 -16.20
CA LEU A 964 -6.62 15.51 -17.30
C LEU A 964 -5.75 15.71 -18.55
N GLU A 965 -4.49 16.14 -18.40
CA GLU A 965 -3.57 16.23 -19.54
C GLU A 965 -3.35 14.86 -20.21
N LEU A 966 -3.19 13.79 -19.42
CA LEU A 966 -3.11 12.43 -19.95
C LEU A 966 -4.40 12.02 -20.67
N ALA A 967 -5.58 12.33 -20.12
CA ALA A 967 -6.85 12.08 -20.81
C ALA A 967 -6.93 12.79 -22.17
N ILE A 968 -6.51 14.06 -22.23
CA ILE A 968 -6.42 14.82 -23.48
C ILE A 968 -5.42 14.18 -24.44
N GLY A 969 -4.24 13.78 -23.95
CA GLY A 969 -3.19 13.12 -24.74
C GLY A 969 -3.64 11.81 -25.37
N ARG A 970 -4.31 10.94 -24.59
CA ARG A 970 -4.89 9.69 -25.10
C ARG A 970 -5.97 9.96 -26.16
N ALA A 971 -6.89 10.89 -25.88
CA ALA A 971 -7.94 11.27 -26.82
C ALA A 971 -7.37 11.79 -28.15
N LEU A 972 -6.36 12.68 -28.10
CA LEU A 972 -5.67 13.21 -29.27
C LEU A 972 -4.99 12.10 -30.09
N ALA A 973 -4.28 11.19 -29.41
CA ALA A 973 -3.57 10.09 -30.07
C ALA A 973 -4.54 9.14 -30.78
N ARG A 974 -5.66 8.79 -30.13
CA ARG A 974 -6.74 7.97 -30.72
C ARG A 974 -7.43 8.66 -31.89
N CYS A 975 -7.59 9.97 -31.86
CA CYS A 975 -8.15 10.75 -32.97
C CYS A 975 -7.15 10.96 -34.13
N GLY A 976 -5.91 10.46 -34.03
CA GLY A 976 -4.89 10.56 -35.07
C GLY A 976 -4.13 11.89 -35.07
N SER A 977 -3.92 12.50 -33.90
CA SER A 977 -3.05 13.67 -33.74
C SER A 977 -1.67 13.26 -33.20
N PRO A 978 -0.55 13.67 -33.84
CA PRO A 978 0.80 13.42 -33.32
C PRO A 978 1.04 14.07 -31.96
N ALA A 979 0.41 15.21 -31.67
CA ALA A 979 0.54 15.90 -30.38
C ALA A 979 0.08 15.03 -29.19
N GLY A 980 -0.89 14.14 -29.40
CA GLY A 980 -1.31 13.19 -28.37
C GLY A 980 -0.22 12.19 -28.02
N TYR A 981 0.48 11.65 -29.03
CA TYR A 981 1.62 10.76 -28.82
C TYR A 981 2.76 11.48 -28.10
N ASP A 982 3.04 12.73 -28.46
CA ASP A 982 4.07 13.53 -27.79
C ASP A 982 3.76 13.72 -26.30
N ILE A 983 2.50 14.01 -25.94
CA ILE A 983 2.09 14.09 -24.52
C ILE A 983 2.37 12.77 -23.81
N LEU A 984 1.90 11.64 -24.35
CA LEU A 984 2.09 10.32 -23.74
C LEU A 984 3.59 9.98 -23.57
N ILE A 985 4.41 10.24 -24.59
CA ILE A 985 5.85 9.96 -24.56
C ILE A 985 6.54 10.80 -23.47
N ARG A 986 6.16 12.07 -23.28
CA ARG A 986 6.76 12.92 -22.24
C ARG A 986 6.45 12.43 -20.82
N TYR A 987 5.25 11.88 -20.60
CA TYR A 987 4.85 11.33 -19.30
C TYR A 987 5.57 10.03 -18.92
N LEU A 988 6.29 9.37 -19.84
CA LEU A 988 7.10 8.18 -19.49
C LEU A 988 8.19 8.48 -18.45
N ASP A 989 8.64 9.73 -18.39
CA ASP A 989 9.65 10.21 -17.44
C ASP A 989 9.03 10.80 -16.14
N ASP A 990 7.71 10.71 -15.95
CA ASP A 990 7.06 11.24 -14.74
C ASP A 990 7.44 10.42 -13.49
N VAL A 991 7.82 11.10 -12.41
CA VAL A 991 8.23 10.45 -11.15
C VAL A 991 7.06 9.76 -10.43
N ARG A 992 5.81 10.07 -10.79
CA ARG A 992 4.62 9.37 -10.28
C ARG A 992 4.37 8.15 -11.16
N SER A 993 4.81 6.98 -10.68
CA SER A 993 4.86 5.73 -11.46
C SER A 993 3.55 5.40 -12.20
N LEU A 994 2.40 5.63 -11.58
CA LEU A 994 1.09 5.31 -12.17
C LEU A 994 0.72 6.23 -13.34
N LEU A 995 1.15 7.49 -13.35
CA LEU A 995 0.94 8.38 -14.50
C LEU A 995 1.83 7.97 -15.68
N ALA A 996 3.08 7.60 -15.40
CA ALA A 996 3.99 7.06 -16.42
C ALA A 996 3.48 5.71 -16.98
N LYS A 997 2.94 4.84 -16.12
CA LYS A 997 2.34 3.56 -16.53
C LYS A 997 1.06 3.75 -17.33
N ASN A 998 0.23 4.75 -17.01
CA ASN A 998 -0.94 5.13 -17.82
C ASN A 998 -0.51 5.47 -19.26
N ALA A 999 0.49 6.35 -19.41
CA ALA A 999 1.00 6.73 -20.71
C ALA A 999 1.61 5.55 -21.48
N LEU A 1000 2.42 4.72 -20.79
CA LEU A 1000 3.03 3.53 -21.37
C LEU A 1000 1.97 2.53 -21.86
N LEU A 1001 0.96 2.25 -21.05
CA LEU A 1001 -0.11 1.32 -21.38
C LEU A 1001 -0.84 1.76 -22.65
N GLU A 1002 -1.11 3.06 -22.81
CA GLU A 1002 -1.77 3.56 -24.00
C GLU A 1002 -0.85 3.50 -25.24
N LEU A 1003 0.42 3.87 -25.11
CA LEU A 1003 1.40 3.75 -26.20
C LEU A 1003 1.53 2.29 -26.68
N GLN A 1004 1.53 1.33 -25.76
CA GLN A 1004 1.53 -0.10 -26.08
C GLN A 1004 0.28 -0.52 -26.85
N ARG A 1005 -0.90 -0.03 -26.48
CA ARG A 1005 -2.16 -0.33 -27.18
C ARG A 1005 -2.21 0.27 -28.59
N LEU A 1006 -1.82 1.53 -28.72
CA LEU A 1006 -1.81 2.23 -30.01
C LEU A 1006 -0.74 1.66 -30.96
N GLY A 1007 0.42 1.28 -30.41
CA GLY A 1007 1.54 0.80 -31.22
C GLY A 1007 1.62 -0.72 -31.42
N GLY A 1008 0.91 -1.52 -30.61
CA GLY A 1008 1.01 -2.98 -30.63
C GLY A 1008 2.41 -3.50 -30.30
N ARG A 1009 3.20 -2.74 -29.52
CA ARG A 1009 4.62 -2.99 -29.22
C ARG A 1009 4.92 -2.70 -27.76
N SER A 1010 5.97 -3.31 -27.22
CA SER A 1010 6.47 -3.04 -25.88
C SER A 1010 7.91 -2.53 -25.95
N LEU A 1011 8.08 -1.21 -25.88
CA LEU A 1011 9.39 -0.53 -25.85
C LEU A 1011 9.81 -0.07 -24.44
N GLY A 1012 9.08 -0.50 -23.41
CA GLY A 1012 9.27 -0.03 -22.03
C GLY A 1012 9.07 1.49 -21.90
N LYS A 1013 9.66 2.11 -20.87
CA LYS A 1013 9.58 3.56 -20.62
C LYS A 1013 10.59 4.39 -21.42
N ASP A 1014 11.29 3.83 -22.41
CA ASP A 1014 12.31 4.56 -23.17
C ASP A 1014 11.67 5.56 -24.15
N ALA A 1015 11.54 6.81 -23.72
CA ALA A 1015 10.95 7.88 -24.53
C ALA A 1015 11.67 8.10 -25.87
N ARG A 1016 12.98 7.80 -25.98
CA ARG A 1016 13.71 7.96 -27.25
C ARG A 1016 13.27 6.90 -28.26
N GLN A 1017 13.14 5.65 -27.82
CA GLN A 1017 12.65 4.57 -28.69
C GLN A 1017 11.22 4.85 -29.17
N TRP A 1018 10.36 5.36 -28.31
CA TRP A 1018 9.01 5.77 -28.71
C TRP A 1018 8.99 6.92 -29.71
N ARG A 1019 9.89 7.91 -29.59
CA ARG A 1019 10.01 9.00 -30.59
C ARG A 1019 10.47 8.49 -31.95
N VAL A 1020 11.50 7.64 -31.99
CA VAL A 1020 11.96 7.01 -33.23
C VAL A 1020 10.82 6.23 -33.88
N TRP A 1021 10.10 5.42 -33.10
CA TRP A 1021 8.93 4.69 -33.60
C TRP A 1021 7.84 5.62 -34.13
N LEU A 1022 7.54 6.73 -33.44
CA LEU A 1022 6.53 7.71 -33.86
C LEU A 1022 6.88 8.34 -35.22
N GLU A 1023 8.15 8.68 -35.43
CA GLU A 1023 8.66 9.27 -36.68
C GLU A 1023 8.64 8.27 -37.85
N GLU A 1024 9.02 7.02 -37.60
CA GLU A 1024 9.13 5.97 -38.62
C GLU A 1024 7.76 5.36 -38.98
N ALA A 1025 6.98 4.99 -37.97
CA ALA A 1025 5.72 4.26 -38.16
C ALA A 1025 4.52 5.17 -38.44
N LYS A 1026 4.60 6.46 -38.08
CA LYS A 1026 3.55 7.47 -38.24
C LYS A 1026 2.15 6.97 -37.88
N PRO A 1027 1.97 6.37 -36.69
CA PRO A 1027 0.71 5.75 -36.27
C PRO A 1027 -0.49 6.72 -36.31
N TYR A 1028 -0.24 8.03 -36.16
CA TYR A 1028 -1.21 9.11 -36.22
C TYR A 1028 -1.82 9.35 -37.62
N GLU A 1029 -1.34 8.71 -38.69
CA GLU A 1029 -2.02 8.74 -39.99
C GLU A 1029 -3.37 8.00 -39.94
N SER A 1030 -3.55 7.09 -38.98
CA SER A 1030 -4.80 6.37 -38.69
C SER A 1030 -5.46 6.84 -37.39
N THR A 1031 -6.71 6.43 -37.16
CA THR A 1031 -7.43 6.64 -35.90
C THR A 1031 -7.75 5.31 -35.21
N TYR A 1032 -7.90 5.34 -33.88
CA TYR A 1032 -8.04 4.15 -33.03
C TYR A 1032 -9.16 4.33 -32.00
N PRO A 1033 -10.44 4.14 -32.39
CA PRO A 1033 -11.57 4.17 -31.46
C PRO A 1033 -11.39 3.21 -30.28
N LEU A 1034 -11.75 3.63 -29.07
CA LEU A 1034 -11.74 2.78 -27.88
C LEU A 1034 -13.05 1.98 -27.77
N THR A 1035 -12.95 0.65 -27.82
CA THR A 1035 -14.10 -0.28 -27.71
C THR A 1035 -14.19 -0.98 -26.35
N MET A 1036 -13.27 -0.66 -25.42
CA MET A 1036 -13.26 -1.24 -24.08
C MET A 1036 -14.53 -0.82 -23.32
N GLN A 1037 -15.17 -1.79 -22.67
CA GLN A 1037 -16.25 -1.57 -21.71
C GLN A 1037 -15.75 -2.06 -20.35
N LEU A 1038 -15.80 -1.21 -19.33
CA LEU A 1038 -15.41 -1.58 -17.98
C LEU A 1038 -16.65 -2.06 -17.22
N ASP A 1039 -16.53 -3.09 -16.41
CA ASP A 1039 -17.58 -3.43 -15.42
C ASP A 1039 -19.01 -3.73 -15.94
N ILE A 1040 -19.26 -3.75 -17.25
CA ILE A 1040 -20.54 -4.12 -17.88
C ILE A 1040 -20.56 -5.63 -18.17
N GLU A 1041 -21.66 -6.29 -17.77
CA GLU A 1041 -22.04 -7.62 -18.27
C GLU A 1041 -23.18 -7.46 -19.29
N PRO A 1042 -22.93 -7.62 -20.60
CA PRO A 1042 -23.92 -7.36 -21.64
C PRO A 1042 -24.97 -8.47 -21.78
N ASP A 1043 -24.81 -9.60 -21.10
CA ASP A 1043 -25.74 -10.74 -21.12
C ASP A 1043 -26.14 -11.15 -19.69
N SER A 1044 -27.03 -10.36 -19.07
CA SER A 1044 -27.57 -10.66 -17.74
C SER A 1044 -28.43 -11.92 -17.69
N GLU A 1045 -28.98 -12.35 -18.83
CA GLU A 1045 -29.80 -13.57 -18.95
C GLU A 1045 -28.98 -14.83 -18.70
N SER A 1046 -27.64 -14.76 -18.77
CA SER A 1046 -26.72 -15.84 -18.40
C SER A 1046 -26.38 -15.91 -16.90
N LEU A 1047 -26.71 -14.87 -16.13
CA LEU A 1047 -26.34 -14.75 -14.73
C LEU A 1047 -27.27 -15.55 -13.81
N LEU A 1048 -26.68 -16.31 -12.89
CA LEU A 1048 -27.45 -17.05 -11.90
C LEU A 1048 -28.14 -16.12 -10.90
N ARG A 1049 -29.47 -16.26 -10.81
CA ARG A 1049 -30.35 -15.59 -9.85
C ARG A 1049 -31.04 -16.64 -8.97
N ARG A 1050 -31.68 -16.20 -7.89
CA ARG A 1050 -32.53 -17.06 -7.08
C ARG A 1050 -33.79 -17.41 -7.86
N ILE A 1051 -34.22 -18.67 -7.83
CA ILE A 1051 -35.56 -19.05 -8.26
C ILE A 1051 -36.53 -18.60 -7.16
N GLU A 1052 -37.09 -17.40 -7.29
CA GLU A 1052 -38.31 -17.06 -6.55
C GLU A 1052 -39.51 -17.51 -7.38
N PRO A 1053 -40.64 -17.93 -6.77
CA PRO A 1053 -41.88 -18.08 -7.51
C PRO A 1053 -42.19 -16.72 -8.15
N ARG A 1054 -42.17 -16.67 -9.49
CA ARG A 1054 -42.51 -15.46 -10.26
C ARG A 1054 -43.92 -14.97 -9.95
#